data_AF-A0A3M1L1Q5-F1
#
_entry.id   AF-A0A3M1L1Q5-F1
#
_cell.length_a   1.000
_cell.length_b   1.000
_cell.length_c   1.000
_cell.angle_alpha   90.00
_cell.angle_beta   90.00
_cell.angle_gamma   90.00
#
_symmetry.space_group_name_H-M   'P 1'
#
loop_
_entity.id
_entity.type
_entity.pdbx_description
1 polymer ?
#
loop_
_entity_poly.entity_id
_entity_poly.type
_entity_poly.pdbx_seq_one_letter_code
_entity_poly.pdbx_strand_id
1 'polypeptide(L)'
;MDILEAAPSPAALAGELRGVLDGLWQGPADDGEWLDGLARAIACWCKVRASDPGPAAGWACFKTPEPVDFGHLVDFERTRPDFPEFMEGPRNRRRRRDGFKLTDRRYSEKQVLSEVDYCVLCHSRDKDSCTKGVRDKNGQIARNPLGIKLSGCPLDEKISEMHTLHGEGDSIAALAVIAIDNPLVAGTGHRICNDCMKACIYQKYDPVNIPQIETRVLVDVLGLPWGFEIYSLLTRWNPLNRRRPVPLPYNGKNVLVVGLGPAGYTLAHYLLGEGFGVVAIDGLKIEPLEPELARDERGEARPVERFFDYYQELDERVLMGFGGVAEYGITVRWDKNFLKVIRLCLDRRLHFRSYGGVRFGGTVTIEDAWEMGFDHIAIATGAGKPTIVPMKNNLVRGIRKASDFLMALQLTGAQKKSSLTNLQVRLPAIVIGGGLTAIDTTTEVMAYYPMQVEKTLERYEALVAERGEEAVRAGYAPDELEVLDEFLEHGRAVRAERERAAAAGEEPDFASLVHSWGGATMVYRKSMLDSPAYRLNHEEIIKAFEEGIWYAEQLAPVEALRGADGALDGVVFERQEKVEGRWRGTGEMVTLPARTMFVAAGTSPNVIYEREYPGTFEMDEWDQFFRRYRVETAESGPRLVPDEDSEDRKPGVFTSYNQGGRFISYFGDNHPAYAGNVVKAMASARDGYPQIVALFEREISRLDPAGQDERELCWRELAERLDEELVPRVEEVRRLTPTIVEVFVRAPRAARRFRPGQFFRLQSFESLAPVYDGTALASEGMALTGAWVDPEKGLLSTIVLEMGGSSRQCATWRPGQPIVAMGPTGAPTEIPDGGQTVLLLGGGLGNAVQFSIGKAMRDNGNRVVYFAAYK
;
A
#
# COMPACT_ATOMS: atom_id res chain seq x y z
N MET A 1 15.01 -34.03 -19.44
CA MET A 1 14.71 -32.59 -19.55
C MET A 1 14.79 -32.23 -21.03
N ASP A 2 14.04 -32.98 -21.83
CA ASP A 2 13.89 -32.90 -23.30
C ASP A 2 12.37 -32.90 -23.59
N ILE A 3 11.62 -32.00 -22.95
CA ILE A 3 10.15 -31.94 -23.08
C ILE A 3 9.74 -30.91 -24.15
N LEU A 4 10.71 -30.22 -24.76
CA LEU A 4 10.50 -29.32 -25.90
C LEU A 4 11.06 -29.94 -27.19
N GLU A 5 10.94 -31.27 -27.37
CA GLU A 5 11.31 -31.92 -28.62
C GLU A 5 10.25 -31.68 -29.71
N ALA A 6 10.74 -31.19 -30.86
CA ALA A 6 10.13 -31.09 -32.19
C ALA A 6 8.61 -30.87 -32.23
N ALA A 7 8.20 -29.67 -32.64
CA ALA A 7 6.80 -29.37 -33.00
C ALA A 7 6.18 -30.53 -33.80
N PRO A 8 5.00 -31.03 -33.40
CA PRO A 8 4.40 -32.21 -34.01
C PRO A 8 4.33 -32.04 -35.53
N SER A 9 4.60 -33.12 -36.26
CA SER A 9 4.43 -33.08 -37.72
C SER A 9 2.98 -32.68 -38.03
N PRO A 10 2.71 -31.94 -39.14
CA PRO A 10 1.34 -31.58 -39.51
C PRO A 10 0.38 -32.77 -39.55
N ALA A 11 0.89 -33.98 -39.84
CA ALA A 11 0.10 -35.21 -39.82
C ALA A 11 -0.31 -35.64 -38.39
N ALA A 12 0.56 -35.48 -37.40
CA ALA A 12 0.26 -35.79 -36.00
C ALA A 12 -0.77 -34.80 -35.42
N LEU A 13 -0.55 -33.49 -35.64
CA LEU A 13 -1.50 -32.46 -35.21
C LEU A 13 -2.85 -32.58 -35.93
N ALA A 14 -2.86 -32.95 -37.22
CA ALA A 14 -4.10 -33.23 -37.93
C ALA A 14 -4.87 -34.42 -37.34
N GLY A 15 -4.18 -35.46 -36.86
CA GLY A 15 -4.82 -36.59 -36.19
C GLY A 15 -5.52 -36.19 -34.89
N GLU A 16 -4.89 -35.34 -34.06
CA GLU A 16 -5.50 -34.81 -32.84
C GLU A 16 -6.69 -33.89 -33.14
N LEU A 17 -6.51 -32.95 -34.07
CA LEU A 17 -7.58 -32.06 -34.51
C LEU A 17 -8.77 -32.82 -35.10
N ARG A 18 -8.52 -33.95 -35.78
CA ARG A 18 -9.57 -34.77 -36.35
C ARG A 18 -10.52 -35.31 -35.28
N GLY A 19 -10.00 -35.76 -34.15
CA GLY A 19 -10.79 -36.25 -33.02
C GLY A 19 -11.62 -35.15 -32.35
N VAL A 20 -11.08 -33.92 -32.26
CA VAL A 20 -11.82 -32.76 -31.76
C VAL A 20 -12.94 -32.36 -32.72
N LEU A 21 -12.64 -32.32 -34.02
CA LEU A 21 -13.61 -31.98 -35.07
C LEU A 21 -14.75 -33.02 -35.14
N ASP A 22 -14.46 -34.31 -34.96
CA ASP A 22 -15.49 -35.35 -34.86
C ASP A 22 -16.48 -35.09 -33.71
N GLY A 23 -16.00 -34.61 -32.57
CA GLY A 23 -16.85 -34.31 -31.41
C GLY A 23 -17.69 -33.04 -31.57
N LEU A 24 -17.28 -32.10 -32.42
CA LEU A 24 -17.95 -30.83 -32.67
C LEU A 24 -18.85 -30.83 -33.92
N TRP A 25 -18.64 -31.79 -34.82
CA TRP A 25 -19.35 -31.86 -36.09
C TRP A 25 -20.82 -32.27 -35.91
N GLN A 26 -21.74 -31.42 -36.35
CA GLN A 26 -23.18 -31.71 -36.39
C GLN A 26 -23.71 -31.95 -37.81
N GLY A 27 -22.81 -32.12 -38.78
CA GLY A 27 -23.17 -32.40 -40.17
C GLY A 27 -23.38 -33.89 -40.47
N PRO A 28 -23.56 -34.26 -41.75
CA PRO A 28 -23.74 -35.64 -42.19
C PRO A 28 -22.60 -36.58 -41.75
N ALA A 29 -22.94 -37.84 -41.49
CA ALA A 29 -22.02 -38.86 -40.96
C ALA A 29 -20.94 -39.32 -41.96
N ASP A 30 -21.07 -38.94 -43.23
CA ASP A 30 -20.25 -39.33 -44.38
C ASP A 30 -19.19 -38.29 -44.78
N ASP A 31 -19.06 -37.17 -44.06
CA ASP A 31 -18.08 -36.09 -44.33
C ASP A 31 -16.65 -36.37 -43.80
N GLY A 32 -16.30 -37.63 -43.56
CA GLY A 32 -15.01 -38.02 -42.97
C GLY A 32 -13.79 -37.49 -43.74
N GLU A 33 -13.83 -37.52 -45.07
CA GLU A 33 -12.74 -37.02 -45.92
C GLU A 33 -12.62 -35.49 -45.86
N TRP A 34 -13.75 -34.79 -45.76
CA TRP A 34 -13.76 -33.34 -45.58
C TRP A 34 -13.19 -32.94 -44.22
N LEU A 35 -13.57 -33.64 -43.16
CA LEU A 35 -13.06 -33.41 -41.81
C LEU A 35 -11.56 -33.74 -41.71
N ASP A 36 -11.09 -34.81 -42.35
CA ASP A 36 -9.65 -35.12 -42.48
C ASP A 36 -8.89 -34.04 -43.26
N GLY A 37 -9.52 -33.49 -44.31
CA GLY A 37 -8.99 -32.38 -45.08
C GLY A 37 -8.90 -31.09 -44.27
N LEU A 38 -9.95 -30.77 -43.52
CA LEU A 38 -10.01 -29.61 -42.64
C LEU A 38 -8.98 -29.71 -41.51
N ALA A 39 -8.89 -30.86 -40.84
CA ALA A 39 -7.91 -31.09 -39.78
C ALA A 39 -6.47 -30.88 -40.28
N ARG A 40 -6.16 -31.40 -41.48
CA ARG A 40 -4.88 -31.18 -42.15
C ARG A 40 -4.65 -29.71 -42.52
N ALA A 41 -5.66 -29.02 -43.03
CA ALA A 41 -5.56 -27.61 -43.37
C ALA A 41 -5.28 -26.75 -42.12
N ILE A 42 -5.98 -26.99 -41.01
CA ILE A 42 -5.76 -26.31 -39.74
C ILE A 42 -4.36 -26.63 -39.20
N ALA A 43 -3.93 -27.90 -39.22
CA ALA A 43 -2.60 -28.27 -38.76
C ALA A 43 -1.48 -27.58 -39.55
N CYS A 44 -1.60 -27.54 -40.88
CA CYS A 44 -0.67 -26.81 -41.75
C CYS A 44 -0.69 -25.30 -41.46
N TRP A 45 -1.89 -24.71 -41.30
CA TRP A 45 -2.04 -23.30 -40.97
C TRP A 45 -1.37 -22.96 -39.63
N CYS A 46 -1.61 -23.76 -38.58
CA CYS A 46 -0.97 -23.60 -37.27
C CYS A 46 0.55 -23.68 -37.36
N LYS A 47 1.09 -24.65 -38.13
CA LYS A 47 2.54 -24.76 -38.32
C LYS A 47 3.14 -23.53 -38.99
N VAL A 48 2.48 -23.00 -40.02
CA VAL A 48 2.92 -21.76 -40.68
C VAL A 48 2.88 -20.59 -39.68
N ARG A 49 1.77 -20.45 -38.94
CA ARG A 49 1.60 -19.35 -37.98
C ARG A 49 2.53 -19.42 -36.77
N ALA A 50 2.94 -20.61 -36.35
CA ALA A 50 3.96 -20.76 -35.31
C ALA A 50 5.34 -20.21 -35.71
N SER A 51 5.65 -20.17 -37.02
CA SER A 51 6.92 -19.63 -37.54
C SER A 51 6.79 -18.20 -38.08
N ASP A 52 5.60 -17.83 -38.58
CA ASP A 52 5.24 -16.49 -39.05
C ASP A 52 3.85 -16.10 -38.51
N PRO A 53 3.78 -15.50 -37.31
CA PRO A 53 2.53 -15.24 -36.63
C PRO A 53 1.58 -14.36 -37.44
N GLY A 54 2.09 -13.36 -38.16
CA GLY A 54 1.28 -12.38 -38.90
C GLY A 54 0.06 -11.90 -38.09
N PRO A 55 -1.19 -12.11 -38.56
CA PRO A 55 -2.42 -11.72 -37.84
C PRO A 55 -2.71 -12.55 -36.57
N ALA A 56 -2.03 -13.69 -36.39
CA ALA A 56 -2.10 -14.49 -35.17
C ALA A 56 -1.03 -14.08 -34.13
N ALA A 57 -0.29 -12.99 -34.38
CA ALA A 57 0.60 -12.40 -33.38
C ALA A 57 -0.20 -12.09 -32.10
N GLY A 58 0.28 -12.61 -30.97
CA GLY A 58 -0.38 -12.45 -29.66
C GLY A 58 -1.46 -13.49 -29.34
N TRP A 59 -1.75 -14.45 -30.23
CA TRP A 59 -2.63 -15.57 -29.87
C TRP A 59 -1.93 -16.49 -28.88
N ALA A 60 -2.62 -16.82 -27.78
CA ALA A 60 -2.05 -17.60 -26.69
C ALA A 60 -1.55 -18.99 -27.13
N CYS A 61 -2.21 -19.62 -28.11
CA CYS A 61 -1.82 -20.93 -28.65
C CYS A 61 -0.49 -20.93 -29.45
N PHE A 62 0.03 -19.76 -29.81
CA PHE A 62 1.34 -19.61 -30.47
C PHE A 62 2.38 -18.94 -29.56
N LYS A 63 2.04 -18.69 -28.29
CA LYS A 63 3.01 -18.20 -27.31
C LYS A 63 3.99 -19.32 -26.98
N THR A 64 5.26 -19.08 -27.25
CA THR A 64 6.36 -19.95 -26.85
C THR A 64 7.15 -19.31 -25.69
N PRO A 65 7.47 -20.04 -24.62
CA PRO A 65 8.33 -19.52 -23.55
C PRO A 65 9.69 -19.08 -24.07
N GLU A 66 10.14 -17.89 -23.70
CA GLU A 66 11.43 -17.33 -24.13
C GLU A 66 12.57 -17.78 -23.19
N PRO A 67 13.80 -17.95 -23.69
CA PRO A 67 14.97 -18.17 -22.84
C PRO A 67 15.24 -16.97 -21.93
N VAL A 68 15.54 -17.23 -20.66
CA VAL A 68 15.83 -16.18 -19.68
C VAL A 68 17.33 -15.87 -19.64
N ASP A 69 17.70 -14.62 -19.93
CA ASP A 69 19.03 -14.07 -19.67
C ASP A 69 18.99 -13.11 -18.47
N PHE A 70 19.53 -13.55 -17.33
CA PHE A 70 19.58 -12.75 -16.11
C PHE A 70 20.41 -11.45 -16.25
N GLY A 71 21.32 -11.38 -17.23
CA GLY A 71 22.06 -10.16 -17.57
C GLY A 71 21.29 -9.17 -18.44
N HIS A 72 20.15 -9.59 -19.01
CA HIS A 72 19.36 -8.80 -19.95
C HIS A 72 17.85 -9.04 -19.79
N LEU A 73 17.35 -8.91 -18.55
CA LEU A 73 15.93 -9.06 -18.22
C LEU A 73 15.08 -7.83 -18.60
N VAL A 74 15.73 -6.72 -18.97
CA VAL A 74 15.07 -5.45 -19.27
C VAL A 74 15.72 -4.87 -20.53
N ASP A 75 14.90 -4.65 -21.55
CA ASP A 75 15.32 -3.96 -22.78
C ASP A 75 15.42 -2.45 -22.53
N PHE A 76 16.52 -1.84 -22.97
CA PHE A 76 16.75 -0.40 -22.89
C PHE A 76 17.64 0.11 -24.03
N GLU A 77 17.56 1.42 -24.28
CA GLU A 77 18.35 2.15 -25.27
C GLU A 77 19.14 3.27 -24.57
N ARG A 78 20.39 3.49 -25.00
CA ARG A 78 21.20 4.65 -24.59
C ARG A 78 21.16 5.71 -25.69
N THR A 79 20.22 6.65 -25.57
CA THR A 79 19.94 7.63 -26.62
C THR A 79 20.73 8.95 -26.49
N ARG A 80 21.53 9.09 -25.42
CA ARG A 80 22.35 10.29 -25.15
C ARG A 80 23.85 9.97 -25.15
N PRO A 81 24.57 10.18 -26.27
CA PRO A 81 26.02 9.96 -26.34
C PRO A 81 26.82 10.88 -25.39
N ASP A 82 26.28 12.07 -25.10
CA ASP A 82 26.82 13.06 -24.16
C ASP A 82 26.66 12.63 -22.68
N PHE A 83 25.73 11.73 -22.40
CA PHE A 83 25.43 11.28 -21.05
C PHE A 83 25.18 9.77 -21.02
N PRO A 84 26.24 8.94 -21.07
CA PRO A 84 26.15 7.51 -21.28
C PRO A 84 25.45 6.75 -20.15
N GLU A 85 25.32 7.33 -18.95
CA GLU A 85 24.55 6.80 -17.82
C GLU A 85 23.03 6.74 -18.10
N PHE A 86 22.57 7.53 -19.06
CA PHE A 86 21.16 7.70 -19.37
C PHE A 86 20.60 6.57 -20.22
N MET A 87 19.43 6.09 -19.80
CA MET A 87 18.71 4.98 -20.42
C MET A 87 17.22 5.30 -20.53
N GLU A 88 16.61 4.83 -21.62
CA GLU A 88 15.17 4.82 -21.81
C GLU A 88 14.71 3.48 -22.39
N GLY A 89 13.43 3.13 -22.24
CA GLY A 89 12.85 1.97 -22.89
C GLY A 89 12.65 2.15 -24.40
N PRO A 90 12.51 1.04 -25.16
CA PRO A 90 12.19 1.09 -26.58
C PRO A 90 10.96 1.94 -26.88
N ARG A 91 11.09 2.93 -27.77
CA ARG A 91 10.03 3.91 -28.05
C ARG A 91 8.74 3.28 -28.58
N ASN A 92 8.86 2.21 -29.36
CA ASN A 92 7.72 1.48 -29.94
C ASN A 92 6.89 0.70 -28.90
N ARG A 93 7.39 0.55 -27.67
CA ARG A 93 6.68 -0.12 -26.56
C ARG A 93 6.06 0.87 -25.57
N ARG A 94 6.17 2.19 -25.80
CA ARG A 94 5.60 3.19 -24.90
C ARG A 94 4.08 3.13 -24.92
N ARG A 95 3.47 3.18 -23.73
CA ARG A 95 2.02 3.30 -23.53
C ARG A 95 1.63 4.76 -23.31
N ARG A 96 0.44 5.11 -23.78
CA ARG A 96 -0.16 6.44 -23.61
C ARG A 96 -1.00 6.47 -22.34
N ARG A 97 -0.33 6.57 -21.19
CA ARG A 97 -0.99 6.62 -19.88
C ARG A 97 -1.65 8.00 -19.69
N ASP A 98 -2.95 7.99 -19.39
CA ASP A 98 -3.72 9.16 -18.94
C ASP A 98 -4.21 8.94 -17.50
N GLY A 99 -3.72 9.75 -16.58
CA GLY A 99 -4.16 9.76 -15.19
C GLY A 99 -3.84 8.48 -14.42
N PHE A 100 -4.81 8.06 -13.59
CA PHE A 100 -4.60 7.12 -12.49
C PHE A 100 -5.57 5.94 -12.51
N LYS A 101 -6.11 5.60 -13.67
CA LYS A 101 -6.84 4.34 -13.90
C LYS A 101 -5.91 3.14 -13.75
N LEU A 102 -6.47 1.95 -13.55
CA LEU A 102 -5.68 0.72 -13.50
C LEU A 102 -4.91 0.53 -14.83
N THR A 103 -3.58 0.48 -14.76
CA THR A 103 -2.73 0.56 -15.96
C THR A 103 -2.31 -0.79 -16.55
N ASP A 104 -2.52 -1.88 -15.82
CA ASP A 104 -2.28 -3.26 -16.25
C ASP A 104 -3.59 -4.04 -16.08
N ARG A 105 -4.35 -4.13 -17.17
CA ARG A 105 -5.53 -4.99 -17.21
C ARG A 105 -5.01 -6.43 -17.32
N ARG A 106 -5.24 -7.19 -16.24
CA ARG A 106 -4.91 -8.61 -16.05
C ARG A 106 -5.13 -9.47 -17.30
N TYR A 107 -4.50 -10.63 -17.34
CA TYR A 107 -4.68 -11.58 -18.43
C TYR A 107 -6.16 -11.92 -18.67
N SER A 108 -6.52 -12.03 -19.96
CA SER A 108 -7.78 -12.63 -20.38
C SER A 108 -7.83 -14.11 -20.02
N GLU A 109 -9.03 -14.69 -20.05
CA GLU A 109 -9.24 -16.11 -19.75
C GLU A 109 -8.33 -17.02 -20.57
N LYS A 110 -8.25 -16.76 -21.88
CA LYS A 110 -7.42 -17.54 -22.81
C LYS A 110 -5.94 -17.45 -22.48
N GLN A 111 -5.47 -16.28 -22.05
CA GLN A 111 -4.07 -16.09 -21.66
C GLN A 111 -3.78 -16.82 -20.34
N VAL A 112 -4.71 -16.79 -19.37
CA VAL A 112 -4.57 -17.53 -18.11
C VAL A 112 -4.57 -19.04 -18.35
N LEU A 113 -5.52 -19.56 -19.14
CA LEU A 113 -5.58 -20.98 -19.48
C LEU A 113 -4.31 -21.45 -20.21
N SER A 114 -3.68 -20.59 -21.02
CA SER A 114 -2.39 -20.90 -21.63
C SER A 114 -1.26 -21.03 -20.59
N GLU A 115 -1.26 -20.22 -19.52
CA GLU A 115 -0.30 -20.38 -18.42
C GLU A 115 -0.59 -21.62 -17.57
N VAL A 116 -1.87 -21.97 -17.39
CA VAL A 116 -2.28 -23.21 -16.71
C VAL A 116 -1.83 -24.43 -17.52
N ASP A 117 -2.05 -24.44 -18.83
CA ASP A 117 -1.60 -25.50 -19.76
C ASP A 117 -0.07 -25.63 -19.79
N TYR A 118 0.64 -24.49 -19.75
CA TYR A 118 2.10 -24.48 -19.65
C TYR A 118 2.63 -25.07 -18.32
N CYS A 119 1.81 -25.08 -17.28
CA CYS A 119 2.17 -25.64 -15.98
C CYS A 119 2.18 -27.18 -16.01
N VAL A 120 3.32 -27.79 -15.68
CA VAL A 120 3.43 -29.26 -15.66
C VAL A 120 2.83 -29.94 -14.42
N LEU A 121 2.04 -29.21 -13.62
CA LEU A 121 1.33 -29.69 -12.44
C LEU A 121 2.19 -30.58 -11.51
N CYS A 122 3.16 -29.97 -10.84
CA CYS A 122 4.23 -30.69 -10.12
C CYS A 122 3.78 -31.45 -8.85
N HIS A 123 2.62 -31.13 -8.26
CA HIS A 123 2.22 -31.68 -6.96
C HIS A 123 2.03 -33.21 -6.95
N SER A 124 1.57 -33.79 -8.06
CA SER A 124 1.36 -35.25 -8.21
C SER A 124 2.63 -36.08 -7.99
N ARG A 125 3.80 -35.44 -8.05
CA ARG A 125 5.13 -36.05 -7.88
C ARG A 125 5.84 -35.56 -6.62
N ASP A 126 5.17 -34.79 -5.76
CA ASP A 126 5.73 -34.12 -4.58
C ASP A 126 6.93 -33.21 -4.90
N LYS A 127 6.89 -32.55 -6.07
CA LYS A 127 7.98 -31.71 -6.62
C LYS A 127 7.54 -30.27 -6.94
N ASP A 128 6.50 -29.80 -6.29
CA ASP A 128 5.93 -28.45 -6.38
C ASP A 128 6.88 -27.38 -5.81
N SER A 129 7.91 -27.03 -6.60
CA SER A 129 8.92 -26.04 -6.21
C SER A 129 8.37 -24.62 -6.08
N CYS A 130 7.28 -24.29 -6.78
CA CYS A 130 6.60 -23.01 -6.62
C CYS A 130 6.00 -22.81 -5.21
N THR A 131 5.71 -23.90 -4.50
CA THR A 131 5.21 -23.89 -3.11
C THR A 131 6.34 -24.18 -2.12
N LYS A 132 7.13 -25.23 -2.36
CA LYS A 132 8.12 -25.76 -1.41
C LYS A 132 9.54 -25.21 -1.58
N GLY A 133 9.78 -24.48 -2.67
CA GLY A 133 11.09 -23.98 -3.07
C GLY A 133 11.92 -24.99 -3.85
N VAL A 134 13.02 -24.51 -4.43
CA VAL A 134 14.01 -25.32 -5.15
C VAL A 134 15.14 -25.66 -4.19
N ARG A 135 15.49 -26.95 -4.09
CA ARG A 135 16.61 -27.42 -3.27
C ARG A 135 17.84 -27.71 -4.11
N ASP A 136 19.02 -27.39 -3.57
CA ASP A 136 20.30 -27.77 -4.15
C ASP A 136 20.68 -29.23 -3.84
N LYS A 137 21.87 -29.66 -4.29
CA LYS A 137 22.36 -31.02 -4.07
C LYS A 137 22.59 -31.36 -2.58
N ASN A 138 22.70 -30.35 -1.73
CA ASN A 138 22.89 -30.49 -0.28
C ASN A 138 21.57 -30.41 0.48
N GLY A 139 20.43 -30.28 -0.22
CA GLY A 139 19.10 -30.15 0.38
C GLY A 139 18.77 -28.74 0.90
N GLN A 140 19.65 -27.76 0.69
CA GLN A 140 19.43 -26.37 1.09
C GLN A 140 18.61 -25.61 0.03
N ILE A 141 17.96 -24.51 0.40
CA ILE A 141 17.25 -23.66 -0.57
C ILE A 141 18.26 -23.05 -1.56
N ALA A 142 18.07 -23.37 -2.83
CA ALA A 142 18.91 -22.92 -3.93
C ALA A 142 18.79 -21.40 -4.15
N ARG A 143 19.77 -20.84 -4.86
CA ARG A 143 19.77 -19.44 -5.30
C ARG A 143 19.86 -19.35 -6.83
N ASN A 144 19.14 -18.40 -7.41
CA ASN A 144 19.26 -18.11 -8.84
C ASN A 144 20.53 -17.28 -9.16
N PRO A 145 20.86 -17.03 -10.44
CA PRO A 145 22.03 -16.23 -10.82
C PRO A 145 22.05 -14.78 -10.27
N LEU A 146 20.89 -14.23 -9.91
CA LEU A 146 20.77 -12.94 -9.22
C LEU A 146 20.97 -13.03 -7.70
N GLY A 147 21.30 -14.21 -7.17
CA GLY A 147 21.54 -14.49 -5.75
C GLY A 147 20.27 -14.59 -4.90
N ILE A 148 19.09 -14.71 -5.49
CA ILE A 148 17.81 -14.73 -4.80
C ILE A 148 17.51 -16.16 -4.34
N LYS A 149 17.12 -16.33 -3.07
CA LYS A 149 16.69 -17.62 -2.51
C LYS A 149 15.39 -18.05 -3.19
N LEU A 150 15.35 -19.30 -3.65
CA LEU A 150 14.20 -19.88 -4.34
C LEU A 150 13.32 -20.65 -3.34
N SER A 151 12.69 -19.93 -2.40
CA SER A 151 11.94 -20.53 -1.28
C SER A 151 10.54 -21.02 -1.63
N GLY A 152 10.00 -20.63 -2.79
CA GLY A 152 8.58 -20.84 -3.13
C GLY A 152 7.67 -19.80 -2.47
N CYS A 153 6.37 -20.03 -2.55
CA CYS A 153 5.34 -19.16 -1.98
C CYS A 153 5.52 -19.00 -0.46
N PRO A 154 5.67 -17.77 0.06
CA PRO A 154 5.78 -17.54 1.51
C PRO A 154 4.56 -18.02 2.31
N LEU A 155 3.39 -18.10 1.67
CA LEU A 155 2.14 -18.60 2.27
C LEU A 155 1.98 -20.11 2.13
N ASP A 156 2.94 -20.84 1.58
CA ASP A 156 2.86 -22.29 1.32
C ASP A 156 1.60 -22.70 0.55
N GLU A 157 1.12 -21.80 -0.31
CA GLU A 157 -0.11 -21.99 -1.07
C GLU A 157 -0.01 -23.20 -2.00
N LYS A 158 -1.12 -23.95 -2.08
CA LYS A 158 -1.29 -25.15 -2.90
C LYS A 158 -1.45 -24.84 -4.40
N ILE A 159 -0.45 -24.19 -4.97
CA ILE A 159 -0.48 -23.62 -6.33
C ILE A 159 -0.82 -24.66 -7.39
N SER A 160 -0.10 -25.78 -7.41
CA SER A 160 -0.30 -26.76 -8.48
C SER A 160 -1.64 -27.51 -8.38
N GLU A 161 -2.21 -27.64 -7.18
CA GLU A 161 -3.55 -28.22 -6.97
C GLU A 161 -4.62 -27.21 -7.41
N MET A 162 -4.43 -25.93 -7.07
CA MET A 162 -5.25 -24.82 -7.54
C MET A 162 -5.27 -24.73 -9.08
N HIS A 163 -4.11 -24.86 -9.73
CA HIS A 163 -4.02 -24.87 -11.19
C HIS A 163 -4.77 -26.05 -11.82
N THR A 164 -4.70 -27.24 -11.24
CA THR A 164 -5.43 -28.42 -11.73
C THR A 164 -6.93 -28.16 -11.73
N LEU A 165 -7.48 -27.72 -10.60
CA LEU A 165 -8.91 -27.45 -10.48
C LEU A 165 -9.37 -26.31 -11.39
N HIS A 166 -8.59 -25.24 -11.49
CA HIS A 166 -8.93 -24.14 -12.40
C HIS A 166 -8.86 -24.56 -13.87
N GLY A 167 -7.89 -25.39 -14.25
CA GLY A 167 -7.78 -25.96 -15.60
C GLY A 167 -8.92 -26.90 -15.97
N GLU A 168 -9.55 -27.55 -14.99
CA GLU A 168 -10.78 -28.35 -15.17
C GLU A 168 -12.05 -27.49 -15.25
N GLY A 169 -11.96 -26.18 -15.01
CA GLY A 169 -13.07 -25.22 -15.02
C GLY A 169 -13.70 -24.96 -13.65
N ASP A 170 -13.16 -25.53 -12.57
CA ASP A 170 -13.73 -25.45 -11.23
C ASP A 170 -13.16 -24.28 -10.40
N SER A 171 -13.41 -23.04 -10.81
CA SER A 171 -12.87 -21.84 -10.14
C SER A 171 -13.27 -21.70 -8.66
N ILE A 172 -14.45 -22.18 -8.25
CA ILE A 172 -14.84 -22.19 -6.82
C ILE A 172 -13.98 -23.19 -6.03
N ALA A 173 -13.73 -24.38 -6.59
CA ALA A 173 -12.90 -25.39 -5.93
C ALA A 173 -11.45 -24.90 -5.84
N ALA A 174 -10.93 -24.30 -6.91
CA ALA A 174 -9.63 -23.65 -6.94
C ALA A 174 -9.52 -22.58 -5.84
N LEU A 175 -10.51 -21.69 -5.71
CA LEU A 175 -10.55 -20.68 -4.65
C LEU A 175 -10.61 -21.30 -3.24
N ALA A 176 -11.39 -22.36 -3.07
CA ALA A 176 -11.46 -23.08 -1.79
C ALA A 176 -10.11 -23.69 -1.40
N VAL A 177 -9.31 -24.17 -2.36
CA VAL A 177 -7.94 -24.63 -2.12
C VAL A 177 -7.01 -23.48 -1.74
N ILE A 178 -7.07 -22.35 -2.44
CA ILE A 178 -6.28 -21.14 -2.08
C ILE A 178 -6.58 -20.71 -0.64
N ALA A 179 -7.87 -20.65 -0.29
CA ALA A 179 -8.33 -20.14 1.01
C ALA A 179 -7.90 -21.00 2.22
N ILE A 180 -7.32 -22.19 2.00
CA ILE A 180 -6.73 -23.00 3.08
C ILE A 180 -5.53 -22.27 3.69
N ASP A 181 -4.65 -21.76 2.83
CA ASP A 181 -3.38 -21.14 3.24
C ASP A 181 -3.42 -19.61 3.11
N ASN A 182 -4.26 -19.10 2.22
CA ASN A 182 -4.43 -17.69 1.91
C ASN A 182 -5.91 -17.28 1.84
N PRO A 183 -6.64 -17.27 2.98
CA PRO A 183 -8.06 -16.91 3.01
C PRO A 183 -8.32 -15.46 2.57
N LEU A 184 -7.29 -14.60 2.57
CA LEU A 184 -7.35 -13.22 2.10
C LEU A 184 -6.62 -13.03 0.77
N VAL A 185 -6.77 -13.98 -0.16
CA VAL A 185 -6.21 -13.97 -1.54
C VAL A 185 -6.41 -12.67 -2.31
N ALA A 186 -7.45 -11.89 -1.98
CA ALA A 186 -7.62 -10.55 -2.50
C ALA A 186 -6.41 -9.61 -2.23
N GLY A 187 -5.52 -9.94 -1.28
CA GLY A 187 -4.30 -9.20 -0.97
C GLY A 187 -3.05 -9.64 -1.74
N THR A 188 -3.15 -10.68 -2.58
CA THR A 188 -2.02 -11.30 -3.31
C THR A 188 -2.29 -11.30 -4.82
N GLY A 189 -1.54 -12.08 -5.61
CA GLY A 189 -1.71 -12.19 -7.06
C GLY A 189 -0.93 -11.20 -7.91
N HIS A 190 -1.46 -10.97 -9.12
CA HIS A 190 -0.84 -10.20 -10.19
C HIS A 190 -0.36 -8.84 -9.69
N ARG A 191 0.90 -8.51 -9.99
CA ARG A 191 1.60 -7.27 -9.58
C ARG A 191 1.86 -7.13 -8.07
N ILE A 192 1.58 -8.14 -7.26
CA ILE A 192 1.94 -8.17 -5.83
C ILE A 192 2.97 -9.24 -5.51
N CYS A 193 2.79 -10.44 -6.07
CA CYS A 193 3.55 -11.64 -5.72
C CYS A 193 4.44 -12.09 -6.89
N ASN A 194 5.65 -12.58 -6.61
CA ASN A 194 6.47 -13.27 -7.61
C ASN A 194 7.46 -14.31 -7.06
N ASP A 195 7.48 -14.58 -5.75
CA ASP A 195 8.35 -15.59 -5.14
C ASP A 195 8.07 -17.00 -5.70
N CYS A 196 6.80 -17.32 -5.97
CA CYS A 196 6.39 -18.58 -6.59
C CYS A 196 6.88 -18.73 -8.04
N MET A 197 6.84 -17.65 -8.83
CA MET A 197 7.35 -17.63 -10.21
C MET A 197 8.86 -17.86 -10.23
N LYS A 198 9.61 -17.16 -9.36
CA LYS A 198 11.06 -17.32 -9.25
C LYS A 198 11.47 -18.75 -8.89
N ALA A 199 10.67 -19.44 -8.08
CA ALA A 199 10.91 -20.82 -7.69
C ALA A 199 10.29 -21.86 -8.63
N CYS A 200 9.64 -21.44 -9.73
CA CYS A 200 9.12 -22.36 -10.74
C CYS A 200 10.25 -23.26 -11.28
N ILE A 201 9.95 -24.51 -11.67
CA ILE A 201 10.99 -25.40 -12.22
C ILE A 201 11.63 -24.86 -13.51
N TYR A 202 10.94 -23.96 -14.22
CA TYR A 202 11.45 -23.26 -15.39
C TYR A 202 12.44 -22.17 -14.97
N GLN A 203 13.71 -22.56 -14.85
CA GLN A 203 14.81 -21.67 -14.43
C GLN A 203 15.63 -21.11 -15.60
N LYS A 204 15.36 -21.60 -16.82
CA LYS A 204 16.08 -21.22 -18.06
C LYS A 204 15.16 -20.60 -19.11
N TYR A 205 13.86 -20.63 -18.87
CA TYR A 205 12.80 -20.12 -19.72
C TYR A 205 11.82 -19.34 -18.84
N ASP A 206 10.93 -18.57 -19.45
CA ASP A 206 9.86 -17.88 -18.75
C ASP A 206 9.17 -18.80 -17.74
N PRO A 207 9.01 -18.37 -16.47
CA PRO A 207 8.24 -19.15 -15.51
C PRO A 207 6.74 -19.04 -15.81
N VAL A 208 5.97 -20.02 -15.35
CA VAL A 208 4.50 -19.92 -15.33
C VAL A 208 4.09 -18.68 -14.54
N ASN A 209 3.22 -17.85 -15.11
CA ASN A 209 2.71 -16.65 -14.45
C ASN A 209 1.59 -17.00 -13.44
N ILE A 210 2.00 -17.64 -12.33
CA ILE A 210 1.15 -18.06 -11.21
C ILE A 210 0.29 -16.91 -10.64
N PRO A 211 0.83 -15.68 -10.42
CA PRO A 211 0.04 -14.57 -9.90
C PRO A 211 -1.14 -14.17 -10.79
N GLN A 212 -1.01 -14.25 -12.12
CA GLN A 212 -2.13 -14.02 -13.04
C GLN A 212 -3.22 -15.09 -12.88
N ILE A 213 -2.83 -16.35 -12.68
CA ILE A 213 -3.77 -17.47 -12.45
C ILE A 213 -4.50 -17.30 -11.11
N GLU A 214 -3.78 -17.02 -10.02
CA GLU A 214 -4.35 -16.77 -8.68
C GLU A 214 -5.39 -15.62 -8.73
N THR A 215 -5.03 -14.50 -9.37
CA THR A 215 -5.97 -13.37 -9.51
C THR A 215 -7.17 -13.72 -10.40
N ARG A 216 -6.98 -14.54 -11.44
CA ARG A 216 -8.10 -14.96 -12.29
C ARG A 216 -9.10 -15.82 -11.55
N VAL A 217 -8.63 -16.79 -10.74
CA VAL A 217 -9.50 -17.61 -9.88
C VAL A 217 -10.36 -16.72 -8.98
N LEU A 218 -9.75 -15.72 -8.34
CA LEU A 218 -10.49 -14.75 -7.51
C LEU A 218 -11.54 -13.97 -8.34
N VAL A 219 -11.13 -13.42 -9.49
CA VAL A 219 -12.01 -12.59 -10.33
C VAL A 219 -13.16 -13.41 -10.93
N ASP A 220 -12.94 -14.66 -11.32
CA ASP A 220 -13.99 -15.56 -11.80
C ASP A 220 -15.05 -15.77 -10.74
N VAL A 221 -14.65 -16.07 -9.50
CA VAL A 221 -15.61 -16.26 -8.41
C VAL A 221 -16.32 -14.97 -8.07
N LEU A 222 -15.62 -13.83 -7.98
CA LEU A 222 -16.26 -12.53 -7.74
C LEU A 222 -17.23 -12.12 -8.86
N GLY A 223 -17.03 -12.65 -10.07
CA GLY A 223 -17.88 -12.42 -11.24
C GLY A 223 -19.18 -13.21 -11.25
N LEU A 224 -19.31 -14.24 -10.40
CA LEU A 224 -20.54 -15.00 -10.25
C LEU A 224 -21.61 -14.19 -9.51
N PRO A 225 -22.91 -14.49 -9.74
CA PRO A 225 -23.97 -14.09 -8.82
C PRO A 225 -23.64 -14.57 -7.41
N TRP A 226 -23.71 -13.66 -6.45
CA TRP A 226 -23.32 -13.85 -5.04
C TRP A 226 -21.84 -14.20 -4.86
N GLY A 227 -20.98 -13.89 -5.85
CA GLY A 227 -19.57 -14.25 -5.87
C GLY A 227 -18.78 -13.80 -4.63
N PHE A 228 -19.02 -12.56 -4.17
CA PHE A 228 -18.46 -12.09 -2.90
C PHE A 228 -18.93 -12.91 -1.71
N GLU A 229 -20.22 -13.29 -1.65
CA GLU A 229 -20.76 -14.08 -0.55
C GLU A 229 -20.20 -15.51 -0.56
N ILE A 230 -19.98 -16.11 -1.74
CA ILE A 230 -19.28 -17.40 -1.90
C ILE A 230 -17.87 -17.29 -1.35
N TYR A 231 -17.11 -16.27 -1.76
CA TYR A 231 -15.75 -16.08 -1.27
C TYR A 231 -15.73 -15.83 0.25
N SER A 232 -16.54 -14.88 0.75
CA SER A 232 -16.70 -14.57 2.18
C SER A 232 -17.08 -15.80 3.00
N LEU A 233 -17.95 -16.66 2.47
CA LEU A 233 -18.29 -17.94 3.06
C LEU A 233 -17.07 -18.85 3.11
N LEU A 234 -16.30 -19.02 2.04
CA LEU A 234 -15.09 -19.84 2.03
C LEU A 234 -14.01 -19.37 3.02
N THR A 235 -13.99 -18.08 3.37
CA THR A 235 -13.11 -17.58 4.45
C THR A 235 -13.59 -17.96 5.88
N ARG A 236 -14.84 -18.40 6.02
CA ARG A 236 -15.51 -18.76 7.30
C ARG A 236 -15.93 -20.22 7.36
N TRP A 237 -16.06 -20.87 6.23
CA TRP A 237 -16.52 -22.23 6.11
C TRP A 237 -15.78 -22.83 4.93
N ASN A 238 -14.76 -23.62 5.23
CA ASN A 238 -13.98 -24.30 4.21
C ASN A 238 -13.82 -25.78 4.60
N PRO A 239 -14.57 -26.69 3.98
CA PRO A 239 -14.50 -28.12 4.33
C PRO A 239 -13.14 -28.74 4.02
N LEU A 240 -12.34 -28.13 3.13
CA LEU A 240 -10.98 -28.59 2.81
C LEU A 240 -9.96 -28.17 3.89
N ASN A 241 -10.27 -27.14 4.68
CA ASN A 241 -9.43 -26.74 5.80
C ASN A 241 -9.71 -27.64 7.02
N ARG A 242 -9.06 -28.82 7.06
CA ARG A 242 -9.23 -29.80 8.15
C ARG A 242 -8.86 -29.26 9.53
N ARG A 243 -7.95 -28.28 9.62
CA ARG A 243 -7.52 -27.68 10.90
C ARG A 243 -8.61 -26.77 11.47
N ARG A 244 -9.20 -25.93 10.61
CA ARG A 244 -10.19 -24.92 11.00
C ARG A 244 -11.28 -24.81 9.94
N PRO A 245 -12.21 -25.78 9.85
CA PRO A 245 -13.25 -25.77 8.83
C PRO A 245 -14.30 -24.67 9.08
N VAL A 246 -14.48 -24.28 10.35
CA VAL A 246 -15.34 -23.17 10.80
C VAL A 246 -14.65 -22.38 11.94
N PRO A 247 -14.94 -21.07 12.10
CA PRO A 247 -14.52 -20.29 13.25
C PRO A 247 -14.97 -20.91 14.56
N LEU A 248 -14.13 -20.78 15.58
CA LEU A 248 -14.52 -21.08 16.95
C LEU A 248 -15.48 -20.02 17.51
N PRO A 249 -16.34 -20.38 18.47
CA PRO A 249 -17.10 -19.40 19.25
C PRO A 249 -16.18 -18.40 19.95
N TYR A 250 -16.70 -17.19 20.21
CA TYR A 250 -15.92 -16.18 20.91
C TYR A 250 -15.53 -16.67 22.31
N ASN A 251 -14.22 -16.65 22.57
CA ASN A 251 -13.59 -17.27 23.74
C ASN A 251 -13.41 -16.29 24.91
N GLY A 252 -13.81 -15.02 24.77
CA GLY A 252 -13.69 -14.00 25.81
C GLY A 252 -12.34 -13.25 25.80
N LYS A 253 -11.41 -13.60 24.92
CA LYS A 253 -10.09 -12.95 24.80
C LYS A 253 -10.07 -11.92 23.69
N ASN A 254 -9.52 -10.76 24.00
CA ASN A 254 -9.47 -9.60 23.09
C ASN A 254 -8.02 -9.26 22.70
N VAL A 255 -7.78 -9.13 21.40
CA VAL A 255 -6.47 -8.75 20.85
C VAL A 255 -6.56 -7.38 20.19
N LEU A 256 -5.65 -6.49 20.60
CA LEU A 256 -5.41 -5.22 19.91
C LEU A 256 -4.39 -5.42 18.78
N VAL A 257 -4.83 -5.25 17.54
CA VAL A 257 -3.96 -5.26 16.35
C VAL A 257 -3.62 -3.82 15.97
N VAL A 258 -2.33 -3.48 15.99
CA VAL A 258 -1.86 -2.12 15.71
C VAL A 258 -1.35 -2.03 14.27
N GLY A 259 -2.13 -1.42 13.38
CA GLY A 259 -1.87 -1.29 11.95
C GLY A 259 -2.71 -2.25 11.12
N LEU A 260 -3.37 -1.75 10.09
CA LEU A 260 -4.24 -2.51 9.18
C LEU A 260 -3.63 -2.69 7.79
N GLY A 261 -2.31 -2.87 7.75
CA GLY A 261 -1.59 -3.36 6.59
C GLY A 261 -1.73 -4.89 6.39
N PRO A 262 -0.97 -5.48 5.45
CA PRO A 262 -1.08 -6.89 5.10
C PRO A 262 -0.89 -7.89 6.23
N ALA A 263 0.01 -7.59 7.18
CA ALA A 263 0.16 -8.39 8.38
C ALA A 263 -1.07 -8.25 9.31
N GLY A 264 -1.54 -7.03 9.55
CA GLY A 264 -2.61 -6.74 10.49
C GLY A 264 -3.96 -7.30 10.08
N TYR A 265 -4.39 -7.06 8.83
CA TYR A 265 -5.68 -7.60 8.36
C TYR A 265 -5.68 -9.13 8.28
N THR A 266 -4.53 -9.74 7.98
CA THR A 266 -4.38 -11.20 7.92
C THR A 266 -4.37 -11.81 9.31
N LEU A 267 -3.69 -11.16 10.26
CA LEU A 267 -3.68 -11.60 11.65
C LEU A 267 -5.08 -11.53 12.26
N ALA A 268 -5.81 -10.43 12.01
CA ALA A 268 -7.19 -10.28 12.45
C ALA A 268 -8.06 -11.45 11.94
N HIS A 269 -7.94 -11.82 10.66
CA HIS A 269 -8.67 -12.95 10.10
C HIS A 269 -8.41 -14.27 10.86
N TYR A 270 -7.14 -14.63 11.05
CA TYR A 270 -6.79 -15.89 11.72
C TYR A 270 -7.23 -15.90 13.20
N LEU A 271 -7.03 -14.80 13.93
CA LEU A 271 -7.46 -14.69 15.33
C LEU A 271 -8.98 -14.78 15.49
N LEU A 272 -9.74 -14.14 14.61
CA LEU A 272 -11.20 -14.29 14.55
C LEU A 272 -11.61 -15.74 14.27
N GLY A 273 -10.85 -16.46 13.44
CA GLY A 273 -11.04 -17.90 13.20
C GLY A 273 -10.82 -18.78 14.44
N GLU A 274 -9.93 -18.35 15.33
CA GLU A 274 -9.62 -19.02 16.61
C GLU A 274 -10.51 -18.52 17.78
N GLY A 275 -11.54 -17.73 17.48
CA GLY A 275 -12.54 -17.28 18.45
C GLY A 275 -12.12 -16.07 19.29
N PHE A 276 -11.10 -15.33 18.89
CA PHE A 276 -10.72 -14.09 19.58
C PHE A 276 -11.58 -12.91 19.13
N GLY A 277 -11.84 -11.99 20.05
CA GLY A 277 -12.29 -10.64 19.74
C GLY A 277 -11.11 -9.84 19.24
N VAL A 278 -11.27 -9.14 18.12
CA VAL A 278 -10.18 -8.37 17.51
C VAL A 278 -10.61 -6.92 17.34
N VAL A 279 -9.84 -6.03 17.97
CA VAL A 279 -9.93 -4.60 17.72
C VAL A 279 -8.66 -4.19 17.01
N ALA A 280 -8.80 -3.50 15.88
CA ALA A 280 -7.66 -2.96 15.16
C ALA A 280 -7.64 -1.44 15.21
N ILE A 281 -6.46 -0.86 15.39
CA ILE A 281 -6.26 0.60 15.32
C ILE A 281 -5.25 0.93 14.22
N ASP A 282 -5.47 2.03 13.50
CA ASP A 282 -4.52 2.57 12.54
C ASP A 282 -4.35 4.07 12.73
N GLY A 283 -3.12 4.57 12.57
CA GLY A 283 -2.84 6.01 12.62
C GLY A 283 -3.37 6.75 11.40
N LEU A 284 -3.63 6.05 10.30
CA LEU A 284 -4.27 6.59 9.12
C LEU A 284 -5.79 6.69 9.31
N LYS A 285 -6.39 7.68 8.66
CA LYS A 285 -7.85 7.77 8.52
C LYS A 285 -8.38 6.50 7.84
N ILE A 286 -9.39 5.87 8.41
CA ILE A 286 -10.14 4.77 7.78
C ILE A 286 -11.52 5.30 7.43
N GLU A 287 -11.87 5.31 6.15
CA GLU A 287 -13.18 5.78 5.70
C GLU A 287 -14.29 4.83 6.17
N PRO A 288 -15.43 5.37 6.62
CA PRO A 288 -16.64 4.59 6.82
C PRO A 288 -17.03 3.84 5.54
N LEU A 289 -17.44 2.58 5.69
CA LEU A 289 -18.03 1.80 4.60
C LEU A 289 -19.37 2.42 4.16
N GLU A 290 -19.72 2.19 2.91
CA GLU A 290 -21.03 2.53 2.38
C GLU A 290 -22.13 1.85 3.24
N PRO A 291 -23.19 2.56 3.67
CA PRO A 291 -24.21 2.01 4.58
C PRO A 291 -24.86 0.71 4.09
N GLU A 292 -24.91 0.51 2.78
CA GLU A 292 -25.47 -0.68 2.14
C GLU A 292 -24.59 -1.93 2.28
N LEU A 293 -23.28 -1.72 2.41
CA LEU A 293 -22.27 -2.77 2.54
C LEU A 293 -21.88 -3.04 3.99
N ALA A 294 -22.03 -2.04 4.85
CA ALA A 294 -21.81 -2.09 6.28
C ALA A 294 -22.83 -2.99 7.00
N ARG A 295 -22.51 -3.35 8.25
CA ARG A 295 -23.50 -3.96 9.15
C ARG A 295 -24.44 -2.89 9.70
N ASP A 296 -25.70 -3.25 9.89
CA ASP A 296 -26.65 -2.47 10.65
C ASP A 296 -26.45 -2.63 12.17
N GLU A 297 -27.29 -1.95 12.95
CA GLU A 297 -27.27 -1.99 14.42
C GLU A 297 -27.56 -3.40 14.99
N ARG A 298 -28.15 -4.29 14.20
CA ARG A 298 -28.42 -5.69 14.57
C ARG A 298 -27.24 -6.61 14.21
N GLY A 299 -26.20 -6.07 13.57
CA GLY A 299 -25.05 -6.81 13.09
C GLY A 299 -25.29 -7.51 11.75
N GLU A 300 -26.41 -7.23 11.07
CA GLU A 300 -26.76 -7.82 9.77
C GLU A 300 -26.19 -6.96 8.64
N ALA A 301 -25.67 -7.59 7.58
CA ALA A 301 -25.21 -6.89 6.39
C ALA A 301 -26.00 -7.38 5.17
N ARG A 302 -26.32 -6.48 4.25
CA ARG A 302 -27.03 -6.86 3.02
C ARG A 302 -26.12 -7.74 2.15
N PRO A 303 -26.61 -8.91 1.69
CA PRO A 303 -25.86 -9.74 0.76
C PRO A 303 -25.54 -9.00 -0.55
N VAL A 304 -24.35 -9.20 -1.09
CA VAL A 304 -23.88 -8.61 -2.35
C VAL A 304 -24.15 -9.57 -3.49
N GLU A 305 -25.14 -9.25 -4.34
CA GLU A 305 -25.48 -10.08 -5.51
C GLU A 305 -24.42 -10.01 -6.60
N ARG A 306 -23.93 -8.82 -6.93
CA ARG A 306 -22.90 -8.62 -7.95
C ARG A 306 -21.81 -7.72 -7.40
N PHE A 307 -20.64 -8.26 -7.13
CA PHE A 307 -19.54 -7.49 -6.54
C PHE A 307 -19.09 -6.34 -7.46
N PHE A 308 -19.05 -6.59 -8.77
CA PHE A 308 -18.60 -5.59 -9.74
C PHE A 308 -19.53 -4.38 -9.89
N ASP A 309 -20.74 -4.39 -9.30
CA ASP A 309 -21.59 -3.19 -9.19
C ASP A 309 -20.95 -2.14 -8.23
N TYR A 310 -20.03 -2.56 -7.35
CA TYR A 310 -19.30 -1.71 -6.41
C TYR A 310 -17.85 -1.44 -6.85
N TYR A 311 -17.46 -1.91 -8.04
CA TYR A 311 -16.16 -1.65 -8.62
C TYR A 311 -16.05 -0.20 -9.06
N GLN A 312 -14.94 0.44 -8.74
CA GLN A 312 -14.65 1.82 -9.14
C GLN A 312 -13.27 1.89 -9.79
N GLU A 313 -13.14 2.72 -10.82
CA GLU A 313 -11.82 3.05 -11.34
C GLU A 313 -10.99 3.74 -10.26
N LEU A 314 -9.67 3.52 -10.28
CA LEU A 314 -8.80 3.90 -9.16
C LEU A 314 -8.67 5.42 -8.96
N ASP A 315 -8.91 6.19 -10.02
CA ASP A 315 -8.94 7.66 -10.01
C ASP A 315 -10.28 8.25 -9.54
N GLU A 316 -11.30 7.41 -9.33
CA GLU A 316 -12.62 7.80 -8.82
C GLU A 316 -12.90 7.22 -7.43
N ARG A 317 -12.38 6.03 -7.15
CA ARG A 317 -12.59 5.26 -5.90
C ARG A 317 -12.28 6.06 -4.64
N VAL A 318 -13.17 6.02 -3.64
CA VAL A 318 -12.90 6.56 -2.30
C VAL A 318 -11.70 5.86 -1.67
N LEU A 319 -10.79 6.65 -1.11
CA LEU A 319 -9.53 6.15 -0.56
C LEU A 319 -9.78 5.65 0.86
N MET A 320 -10.00 4.35 1.01
CA MET A 320 -10.52 3.76 2.25
C MET A 320 -9.56 3.90 3.45
N GLY A 321 -8.26 4.12 3.19
CA GLY A 321 -7.23 4.18 4.23
C GLY A 321 -7.00 2.86 4.99
N PHE A 322 -7.55 1.77 4.46
CA PHE A 322 -7.38 0.39 4.91
C PHE A 322 -6.45 -0.37 3.96
N GLY A 323 -5.52 -1.18 4.48
CA GLY A 323 -4.56 -1.96 3.67
C GLY A 323 -3.11 -1.51 3.80
N GLY A 324 -2.83 -0.44 4.54
CA GLY A 324 -1.48 0.07 4.74
C GLY A 324 -0.79 0.40 3.41
N VAL A 325 0.44 -0.10 3.19
CA VAL A 325 1.21 0.15 1.97
C VAL A 325 0.48 -0.30 0.69
N ALA A 326 -0.45 -1.26 0.77
CA ALA A 326 -1.25 -1.66 -0.39
C ALA A 326 -2.24 -0.57 -0.84
N GLU A 327 -2.69 0.31 0.07
CA GLU A 327 -3.58 1.43 -0.24
C GLU A 327 -2.77 2.68 -0.63
N TYR A 328 -1.75 3.05 0.16
CA TYR A 328 -1.05 4.33 -0.01
C TYR A 328 0.29 4.25 -0.75
N GLY A 329 0.89 3.07 -0.85
CA GLY A 329 2.25 2.89 -1.38
C GLY A 329 2.23 2.28 -2.77
N ILE A 330 1.56 1.14 -2.93
CA ILE A 330 1.38 0.49 -4.23
C ILE A 330 0.44 1.35 -5.08
N THR A 331 0.87 1.64 -6.30
CA THR A 331 0.23 2.61 -7.21
C THR A 331 -0.83 1.93 -8.07
N VAL A 332 -1.18 2.54 -9.20
CA VAL A 332 -2.18 2.08 -10.17
C VAL A 332 -1.79 0.82 -10.95
N ARG A 333 -0.70 0.16 -10.55
CA ARG A 333 -0.31 -1.16 -11.06
C ARG A 333 -1.05 -2.31 -10.38
N TRP A 334 -1.79 -2.06 -9.29
CA TRP A 334 -2.58 -3.08 -8.61
C TRP A 334 -4.01 -2.60 -8.33
N ASP A 335 -4.96 -3.53 -8.38
CA ASP A 335 -6.38 -3.22 -8.28
C ASP A 335 -6.83 -3.07 -6.81
N LYS A 336 -6.86 -1.83 -6.34
CA LYS A 336 -7.22 -1.50 -4.95
C LYS A 336 -8.68 -1.77 -4.60
N ASN A 337 -9.53 -2.16 -5.56
CA ASN A 337 -10.88 -2.65 -5.24
C ASN A 337 -10.82 -3.94 -4.41
N PHE A 338 -9.74 -4.73 -4.53
CA PHE A 338 -9.57 -5.93 -3.71
C PHE A 338 -9.39 -5.64 -2.21
N LEU A 339 -8.91 -4.45 -1.84
CA LEU A 339 -8.93 -4.03 -0.43
C LEU A 339 -10.34 -3.91 0.12
N LYS A 340 -11.34 -3.55 -0.72
CA LYS A 340 -12.75 -3.50 -0.31
C LYS A 340 -13.25 -4.91 0.01
N VAL A 341 -12.87 -5.91 -0.79
CA VAL A 341 -13.19 -7.31 -0.54
C VAL A 341 -12.65 -7.77 0.82
N ILE A 342 -11.36 -7.53 1.09
CA ILE A 342 -10.73 -7.89 2.38
C ILE A 342 -11.44 -7.17 3.53
N ARG A 343 -11.69 -5.87 3.36
CA ARG A 343 -12.36 -5.05 4.37
C ARG A 343 -13.73 -5.61 4.73
N LEU A 344 -14.56 -5.96 3.74
CA LEU A 344 -15.88 -6.54 3.96
C LEU A 344 -15.80 -7.93 4.63
N CYS A 345 -14.81 -8.76 4.29
CA CYS A 345 -14.60 -10.06 4.94
C CYS A 345 -14.31 -9.94 6.45
N LEU A 346 -13.70 -8.83 6.89
CA LEU A 346 -13.42 -8.54 8.30
C LEU A 346 -14.55 -7.75 8.97
N ASP A 347 -15.00 -6.65 8.38
CA ASP A 347 -16.04 -5.77 8.92
C ASP A 347 -17.41 -6.42 8.98
N ARG A 348 -17.61 -7.61 8.41
CA ARG A 348 -18.83 -8.41 8.61
C ARG A 348 -18.71 -9.49 9.70
N ARG A 349 -17.55 -9.60 10.38
CA ARG A 349 -17.32 -10.52 11.53
C ARG A 349 -17.75 -9.88 12.84
N LEU A 350 -18.73 -10.43 13.55
CA LEU A 350 -19.34 -9.83 14.76
C LEU A 350 -18.29 -9.34 15.80
N HIS A 351 -17.23 -10.13 15.98
CA HIS A 351 -16.14 -9.88 16.92
C HIS A 351 -14.97 -9.06 16.37
N PHE A 352 -15.21 -8.28 15.31
CA PHE A 352 -14.23 -7.35 14.74
C PHE A 352 -14.69 -5.89 14.84
N ARG A 353 -13.76 -5.03 15.26
CA ARG A 353 -13.87 -3.56 15.19
C ARG A 353 -12.57 -2.97 14.66
N SER A 354 -12.65 -1.84 13.97
CA SER A 354 -11.46 -1.10 13.57
C SER A 354 -11.64 0.40 13.62
N TYR A 355 -10.59 1.10 14.03
CA TYR A 355 -10.58 2.55 14.23
C TYR A 355 -9.40 3.19 13.50
N GLY A 356 -9.69 4.14 12.62
CA GLY A 356 -8.68 4.97 11.97
C GLY A 356 -8.39 6.24 12.76
N GLY A 357 -7.24 6.86 12.51
CA GLY A 357 -6.81 8.07 13.20
C GLY A 357 -6.47 7.85 14.68
N VAL A 358 -6.19 6.61 15.09
CA VAL A 358 -5.83 6.26 16.46
C VAL A 358 -4.35 5.87 16.48
N ARG A 359 -3.52 6.72 17.10
CA ARG A 359 -2.07 6.51 17.14
C ARG A 359 -1.68 5.69 18.36
N PHE A 360 -1.05 4.54 18.14
CA PHE A 360 -0.42 3.76 19.19
C PHE A 360 0.85 4.46 19.72
N GLY A 361 0.98 4.57 21.04
CA GLY A 361 1.97 5.39 21.75
C GLY A 361 1.54 6.85 21.99
N GLY A 362 0.47 7.32 21.36
CA GLY A 362 -0.07 8.68 21.54
C GLY A 362 -1.50 8.67 22.10
N THR A 363 -2.47 8.32 21.25
CA THR A 363 -3.89 8.19 21.63
C THR A 363 -4.11 7.00 22.56
N VAL A 364 -3.42 5.89 22.29
CA VAL A 364 -3.48 4.63 23.06
C VAL A 364 -2.06 4.16 23.33
N THR A 365 -1.68 4.08 24.60
CA THR A 365 -0.44 3.46 25.09
C THR A 365 -0.63 1.96 25.37
N ILE A 366 0.46 1.25 25.69
CA ILE A 366 0.41 -0.15 26.14
C ILE A 366 -0.45 -0.26 27.41
N GLU A 367 -0.26 0.65 28.35
CA GLU A 367 -0.99 0.70 29.61
C GLU A 367 -2.49 0.95 29.37
N ASP A 368 -2.81 1.88 28.47
CA ASP A 368 -4.20 2.12 28.05
C ASP A 368 -4.85 0.86 27.49
N ALA A 369 -4.15 0.16 26.59
CA ALA A 369 -4.70 -1.03 25.95
C ALA A 369 -5.04 -2.11 27.00
N TRP A 370 -4.18 -2.29 27.98
CA TRP A 370 -4.44 -3.18 29.10
C TRP A 370 -5.64 -2.77 29.95
N GLU A 371 -5.77 -1.48 30.28
CA GLU A 371 -6.93 -0.94 31.01
C GLU A 371 -8.23 -1.07 30.22
N MET A 372 -8.15 -0.99 28.89
CA MET A 372 -9.30 -1.15 27.99
C MET A 372 -9.82 -2.59 27.93
N GLY A 373 -9.10 -3.57 28.50
CA GLY A 373 -9.52 -4.97 28.53
C GLY A 373 -8.95 -5.83 27.40
N PHE A 374 -7.85 -5.40 26.77
CA PHE A 374 -7.12 -6.26 25.84
C PHE A 374 -6.25 -7.27 26.61
N ASP A 375 -6.25 -8.52 26.15
CA ASP A 375 -5.42 -9.59 26.68
C ASP A 375 -4.06 -9.67 25.97
N HIS A 376 -3.99 -9.18 24.72
CA HIS A 376 -2.78 -9.21 23.90
C HIS A 376 -2.67 -7.99 22.98
N ILE A 377 -1.44 -7.55 22.69
CA ILE A 377 -1.15 -6.51 21.69
C ILE A 377 -0.27 -7.12 20.59
N ALA A 378 -0.69 -6.93 19.34
CA ALA A 378 0.03 -7.35 18.14
C ALA A 378 0.42 -6.13 17.29
N ILE A 379 1.71 -5.84 17.20
CA ILE A 379 2.25 -4.70 16.46
C ILE A 379 2.45 -5.08 14.99
N ALA A 380 1.69 -4.46 14.10
CA ALA A 380 1.76 -4.64 12.64
C ALA A 380 1.87 -3.28 11.92
N THR A 381 2.69 -2.38 12.47
CA THR A 381 2.82 -0.97 12.05
C THR A 381 3.71 -0.76 10.82
N GLY A 382 4.37 -1.82 10.35
CA GLY A 382 5.16 -1.85 9.12
C GLY A 382 6.47 -1.05 9.21
N ALA A 383 6.94 -0.57 8.06
CA ALA A 383 8.15 0.26 7.94
C ALA A 383 7.81 1.65 7.41
N GLY A 384 7.86 2.67 8.27
CA GLY A 384 7.42 4.03 7.95
C GLY A 384 8.51 5.10 8.02
N LYS A 385 9.71 4.79 8.52
CA LYS A 385 10.75 5.80 8.74
C LYS A 385 11.60 5.99 7.48
N PRO A 386 11.61 7.17 6.82
CA PRO A 386 12.38 7.37 5.59
C PRO A 386 13.88 7.51 5.89
N THR A 387 14.71 6.94 5.02
CA THR A 387 16.17 7.12 5.07
C THR A 387 16.57 8.51 4.56
N ILE A 388 17.39 9.22 5.33
CA ILE A 388 17.96 10.52 4.93
C ILE A 388 19.26 10.27 4.17
N VAL A 389 19.30 10.66 2.89
CA VAL A 389 20.52 10.61 2.07
C VAL A 389 21.47 11.75 2.50
N PRO A 390 22.75 11.47 2.78
CA PRO A 390 23.71 12.50 3.12
C PRO A 390 24.05 13.32 1.87
N MET A 391 23.48 14.51 1.76
CA MET A 391 23.80 15.48 0.70
C MET A 391 23.62 16.91 1.21
N LYS A 392 24.39 17.85 0.68
CA LYS A 392 24.28 19.27 1.04
C LYS A 392 22.93 19.81 0.55
N ASN A 393 22.27 20.61 1.39
CA ASN A 393 20.99 21.25 1.11
C ASN A 393 19.78 20.28 0.92
N ASN A 394 19.75 19.11 1.56
CA ASN A 394 18.67 18.10 1.45
C ASN A 394 17.26 18.56 1.90
N LEU A 395 17.11 19.77 2.45
CA LEU A 395 15.84 20.33 2.91
C LEU A 395 15.40 21.56 2.10
N VAL A 396 16.03 21.80 0.94
CA VAL A 396 15.63 22.89 0.03
C VAL A 396 14.20 22.68 -0.49
N ARG A 397 13.48 23.80 -0.66
CA ARG A 397 12.15 23.83 -1.27
C ARG A 397 12.19 23.15 -2.65
N GLY A 398 11.35 22.13 -2.84
CA GLY A 398 11.35 21.27 -4.04
C GLY A 398 11.87 19.85 -3.78
N ILE A 399 12.45 19.58 -2.60
CA ILE A 399 12.86 18.23 -2.20
C ILE A 399 11.81 17.60 -1.28
N ARG A 400 11.38 16.38 -1.59
CA ARG A 400 10.44 15.59 -0.75
C ARG A 400 10.93 14.15 -0.59
N LYS A 401 10.42 13.45 0.43
CA LYS A 401 10.59 12.00 0.51
C LYS A 401 9.59 11.33 -0.42
N ALA A 402 10.01 10.28 -1.11
CA ALA A 402 9.16 9.57 -2.05
C ALA A 402 7.95 8.93 -1.38
N SER A 403 8.15 8.34 -0.19
CA SER A 403 7.05 7.78 0.61
C SER A 403 6.02 8.84 1.01
N ASP A 404 6.47 10.03 1.41
CA ASP A 404 5.59 11.15 1.73
C ASP A 404 4.78 11.62 0.51
N PHE A 405 5.43 11.75 -0.65
CA PHE A 405 4.74 12.08 -1.91
C PHE A 405 3.68 11.04 -2.28
N LEU A 406 4.04 9.74 -2.30
CA LEU A 406 3.08 8.68 -2.66
C LEU A 406 1.93 8.62 -1.65
N MET A 407 2.23 8.68 -0.35
CA MET A 407 1.20 8.71 0.69
C MET A 407 0.28 9.92 0.55
N ALA A 408 0.83 11.11 0.34
CA ALA A 408 0.05 12.33 0.19
C ALA A 408 -0.80 12.27 -1.08
N LEU A 409 -0.23 11.84 -2.21
CA LEU A 409 -0.94 11.69 -3.48
C LEU A 409 -2.14 10.78 -3.23
N GLN A 410 -1.86 9.54 -2.83
CA GLN A 410 -2.86 8.50 -2.68
C GLN A 410 -3.88 8.82 -1.60
N LEU A 411 -3.53 9.24 -0.38
CA LEU A 411 -4.47 9.40 0.74
C LEU A 411 -5.25 10.73 0.76
N THR A 412 -4.81 11.74 0.02
CA THR A 412 -5.55 13.02 -0.10
C THR A 412 -6.38 13.10 -1.38
N GLY A 413 -6.20 12.14 -2.29
CA GLY A 413 -6.83 12.12 -3.60
C GLY A 413 -6.33 13.26 -4.50
N ALA A 414 -5.10 13.73 -4.34
CA ALA A 414 -4.57 14.85 -5.14
C ALA A 414 -4.63 14.57 -6.65
N GLN A 415 -4.53 13.29 -7.02
CA GLN A 415 -4.66 12.76 -8.37
C GLN A 415 -6.08 12.82 -8.95
N LYS A 416 -7.11 13.01 -8.12
CA LYS A 416 -8.50 13.08 -8.57
C LYS A 416 -8.85 14.48 -9.05
N LYS A 417 -9.61 14.58 -10.13
CA LYS A 417 -10.22 15.85 -10.58
C LYS A 417 -11.19 16.41 -9.53
N SER A 418 -11.94 15.53 -8.87
CA SER A 418 -12.94 15.86 -7.84
C SER A 418 -12.35 16.31 -6.50
N SER A 419 -11.05 16.15 -6.24
CA SER A 419 -10.43 16.55 -4.97
C SER A 419 -9.98 18.01 -5.02
N LEU A 420 -10.10 18.78 -3.93
CA LEU A 420 -9.50 20.11 -3.86
C LEU A 420 -7.97 20.09 -3.73
N THR A 421 -7.40 18.98 -3.28
CA THR A 421 -5.97 18.82 -2.96
C THR A 421 -5.08 18.95 -4.19
N ASN A 422 -3.91 19.55 -4.01
CA ASN A 422 -2.86 19.66 -5.03
C ASN A 422 -1.47 19.53 -4.38
N LEU A 423 -0.57 18.75 -4.98
CA LEU A 423 0.81 18.56 -4.53
C LEU A 423 1.73 19.26 -5.52
N GLN A 424 2.30 20.42 -5.19
CA GLN A 424 3.16 21.11 -6.16
C GLN A 424 4.33 20.24 -6.64
N VAL A 425 4.36 19.92 -7.94
CA VAL A 425 5.46 19.27 -8.66
C VAL A 425 5.82 20.16 -9.84
N ARG A 426 7.12 20.41 -10.04
CA ARG A 426 7.67 21.13 -11.19
C ARG A 426 8.67 20.26 -11.93
N LEU A 427 8.76 20.41 -13.25
CA LEU A 427 9.68 19.66 -14.10
C LEU A 427 10.92 20.50 -14.49
N PRO A 428 12.09 19.90 -14.75
CA PRO A 428 12.41 18.47 -14.67
C PRO A 428 12.37 17.93 -13.23
N ALA A 429 11.99 16.65 -13.09
CA ALA A 429 11.94 15.95 -11.81
C ALA A 429 13.01 14.84 -11.71
N ILE A 430 13.59 14.68 -10.52
CA ILE A 430 14.55 13.62 -10.20
C ILE A 430 14.01 12.73 -9.08
N VAL A 431 14.19 11.41 -9.21
CA VAL A 431 13.86 10.44 -8.15
C VAL A 431 15.11 9.66 -7.77
N ILE A 432 15.60 9.81 -6.54
CA ILE A 432 16.78 9.11 -6.05
C ILE A 432 16.39 7.74 -5.50
N GLY A 433 16.81 6.66 -6.16
CA GLY A 433 16.59 5.28 -5.68
C GLY A 433 16.62 4.23 -6.79
N GLY A 434 16.62 2.95 -6.40
CA GLY A 434 16.61 1.81 -7.33
C GLY A 434 15.65 0.69 -6.92
N GLY A 435 14.73 0.95 -5.99
CA GLY A 435 13.70 0.02 -5.55
C GLY A 435 12.32 0.38 -6.09
N LEU A 436 11.30 -0.39 -5.71
CA LEU A 436 9.92 -0.19 -6.18
C LEU A 436 9.38 1.20 -5.85
N THR A 437 9.65 1.75 -4.66
CA THR A 437 9.23 3.11 -4.29
C THR A 437 9.76 4.17 -5.27
N ALA A 438 10.97 3.98 -5.82
CA ALA A 438 11.53 4.90 -6.80
C ALA A 438 10.82 4.76 -8.16
N ILE A 439 10.54 3.53 -8.59
CA ILE A 439 9.76 3.24 -9.80
C ILE A 439 8.38 3.88 -9.69
N ASP A 440 7.64 3.52 -8.65
CA ASP A 440 6.29 4.01 -8.37
C ASP A 440 6.26 5.55 -8.30
N THR A 441 7.24 6.18 -7.65
CA THR A 441 7.30 7.66 -7.61
C THR A 441 7.53 8.25 -9.00
N THR A 442 8.42 7.66 -9.80
CA THR A 442 8.78 8.22 -11.12
C THR A 442 7.61 8.10 -12.10
N THR A 443 6.94 6.95 -12.13
CA THR A 443 5.75 6.73 -12.98
C THR A 443 4.57 7.61 -12.56
N GLU A 444 4.31 7.74 -11.26
CA GLU A 444 3.25 8.61 -10.76
C GLU A 444 3.53 10.09 -11.04
N VAL A 445 4.78 10.56 -11.00
CA VAL A 445 5.14 11.94 -11.40
C VAL A 445 4.85 12.19 -12.87
N MET A 446 5.18 11.26 -13.76
CA MET A 446 4.88 11.36 -15.19
C MET A 446 3.37 11.52 -15.46
N ALA A 447 2.53 10.79 -14.71
CA ALA A 447 1.08 10.87 -14.83
C ALA A 447 0.46 12.06 -14.08
N TYR A 448 1.03 12.45 -12.95
CA TYR A 448 0.49 13.48 -12.07
C TYR A 448 0.65 14.88 -12.64
N TYR A 449 1.79 15.18 -13.26
CA TYR A 449 2.08 16.54 -13.72
C TYR A 449 1.03 17.05 -14.74
N PRO A 450 0.67 16.31 -15.81
CA PRO A 450 -0.41 16.71 -16.72
C PRO A 450 -1.74 16.96 -16.00
N MET A 451 -2.11 16.08 -15.07
CA MET A 451 -3.35 16.21 -14.27
C MET A 451 -3.33 17.47 -13.40
N GLN A 452 -2.20 17.76 -12.75
CA GLN A 452 -2.04 18.93 -11.89
C GLN A 452 -2.19 20.24 -12.68
N VAL A 453 -1.51 20.36 -13.83
CA VAL A 453 -1.53 21.61 -14.61
C VAL A 453 -2.88 21.83 -15.28
N GLU A 454 -3.53 20.76 -15.77
CA GLU A 454 -4.89 20.82 -16.31
C GLU A 454 -5.89 21.26 -15.25
N LYS A 455 -5.88 20.62 -14.07
CA LYS A 455 -6.73 20.98 -12.93
C LYS A 455 -6.49 22.41 -12.45
N THR A 456 -5.24 22.88 -12.51
CA THR A 456 -4.90 24.26 -12.15
C THR A 456 -5.49 25.25 -13.16
N LEU A 457 -5.35 24.97 -14.45
CA LEU A 457 -5.93 25.80 -15.52
C LEU A 457 -7.45 25.89 -15.41
N GLU A 458 -8.14 24.76 -15.28
CA GLU A 458 -9.61 24.71 -15.16
C GLU A 458 -10.11 25.58 -14.00
N ARG A 459 -9.45 25.49 -12.83
CA ARG A 459 -9.82 26.26 -11.64
C ARG A 459 -9.47 27.73 -11.75
N TYR A 460 -8.32 28.05 -12.35
CA TYR A 460 -7.92 29.42 -12.60
C TYR A 460 -8.94 30.11 -13.50
N GLU A 461 -9.31 29.49 -14.63
CA GLU A 461 -10.31 30.04 -15.56
C GLU A 461 -11.67 30.24 -14.88
N ALA A 462 -12.12 29.29 -14.04
CA ALA A 462 -13.35 29.44 -13.27
C ALA A 462 -13.30 30.62 -12.28
N LEU A 463 -12.19 30.77 -11.54
CA LEU A 463 -12.02 31.87 -10.59
C LEU A 463 -11.90 33.23 -11.29
N VAL A 464 -11.22 33.29 -12.44
CA VAL A 464 -11.09 34.50 -13.26
C VAL A 464 -12.46 34.92 -13.81
N ALA A 465 -13.27 33.96 -14.26
CA ALA A 465 -14.63 34.23 -14.73
C ALA A 465 -15.53 34.82 -13.61
N GLU A 466 -15.33 34.40 -12.36
CA GLU A 466 -16.10 34.88 -11.20
C GLU A 466 -15.60 36.23 -10.66
N ARG A 467 -14.28 36.41 -10.55
CA ARG A 467 -13.67 37.51 -9.75
C ARG A 467 -12.81 38.48 -10.55
N GLY A 468 -12.49 38.16 -11.79
CA GLY A 468 -11.52 38.88 -12.61
C GLY A 468 -10.07 38.47 -12.32
N GLU A 469 -9.23 38.57 -13.35
CA GLU A 469 -7.83 38.10 -13.32
C GLU A 469 -6.96 38.83 -12.30
N GLU A 470 -7.08 40.16 -12.23
CA GLU A 470 -6.31 40.98 -11.28
C GLU A 470 -6.56 40.56 -9.83
N ALA A 471 -7.82 40.29 -9.47
CA ALA A 471 -8.19 39.87 -8.12
C ALA A 471 -7.66 38.47 -7.76
N VAL A 472 -7.66 37.54 -8.72
CA VAL A 472 -7.11 36.20 -8.52
C VAL A 472 -5.59 36.25 -8.33
N ARG A 473 -4.89 37.04 -9.15
CA ARG A 473 -3.42 37.13 -9.13
C ARG A 473 -2.86 37.95 -7.98
N ALA A 474 -3.61 38.94 -7.46
CA ALA A 474 -3.16 39.81 -6.38
C ALA A 474 -2.81 39.07 -5.07
N GLY A 475 -3.31 37.83 -4.88
CA GLY A 475 -3.04 37.02 -3.70
C GLY A 475 -1.72 36.23 -3.72
N TYR A 476 -1.01 36.22 -4.84
CA TYR A 476 0.20 35.41 -5.04
C TYR A 476 1.48 36.25 -4.85
N ALA A 477 2.51 35.63 -4.27
CA ALA A 477 3.85 36.20 -4.27
C ALA A 477 4.47 36.15 -5.69
N PRO A 478 5.48 36.98 -6.00
CA PRO A 478 6.11 37.01 -7.32
C PRO A 478 6.62 35.64 -7.80
N ASP A 479 7.24 34.85 -6.92
CA ASP A 479 7.72 33.50 -7.26
C ASP A 479 6.58 32.50 -7.45
N GLU A 480 5.45 32.68 -6.77
CA GLU A 480 4.26 31.84 -6.97
C GLU A 480 3.55 32.18 -8.30
N LEU A 481 3.59 33.44 -8.75
CA LEU A 481 3.07 33.85 -10.06
C LEU A 481 3.87 33.21 -11.20
N GLU A 482 5.19 33.08 -11.07
CA GLU A 482 6.02 32.38 -12.06
C GLU A 482 5.62 30.90 -12.18
N VAL A 483 5.37 30.23 -11.05
CA VAL A 483 4.90 28.83 -11.04
C VAL A 483 3.48 28.72 -11.61
N LEU A 484 2.59 29.66 -11.28
CA LEU A 484 1.25 29.71 -11.84
C LEU A 484 1.31 29.83 -13.36
N ASP A 485 2.15 30.71 -13.90
CA ASP A 485 2.28 30.93 -15.34
C ASP A 485 2.84 29.73 -16.08
N GLU A 486 3.86 29.07 -15.51
CA GLU A 486 4.34 27.76 -15.99
C GLU A 486 3.18 26.75 -16.06
N PHE A 487 2.38 26.65 -15.00
CA PHE A 487 1.28 25.68 -14.93
C PHE A 487 0.14 26.03 -15.89
N LEU A 488 -0.18 27.30 -16.10
CA LEU A 488 -1.19 27.72 -17.06
C LEU A 488 -0.75 27.46 -18.49
N GLU A 489 0.53 27.71 -18.82
CA GLU A 489 1.10 27.37 -20.13
C GLU A 489 1.02 25.86 -20.39
N HIS A 490 1.52 25.06 -19.46
CA HIS A 490 1.52 23.61 -19.60
C HIS A 490 0.11 23.02 -19.60
N GLY A 491 -0.81 23.58 -18.80
CA GLY A 491 -2.22 23.20 -18.80
C GLY A 491 -2.89 23.41 -20.16
N ARG A 492 -2.57 24.51 -20.86
CA ARG A 492 -3.07 24.75 -22.23
C ARG A 492 -2.49 23.76 -23.23
N ALA A 493 -1.21 23.40 -23.08
CA ALA A 493 -0.58 22.37 -23.91
C ALA A 493 -1.20 20.98 -23.71
N VAL A 494 -1.51 20.62 -22.46
CA VAL A 494 -2.25 19.37 -22.14
C VAL A 494 -3.63 19.37 -22.79
N ARG A 495 -4.38 20.47 -22.67
CA ARG A 495 -5.69 20.62 -23.32
C ARG A 495 -5.59 20.49 -24.85
N ALA A 496 -4.61 21.16 -25.46
CA ALA A 496 -4.38 21.09 -26.90
C ALA A 496 -4.00 19.67 -27.36
N GLU A 497 -3.23 18.93 -26.56
CA GLU A 497 -2.91 17.53 -26.84
C GLU A 497 -4.14 16.62 -26.77
N ARG A 498 -5.04 16.84 -25.81
CA ARG A 498 -6.33 16.13 -25.76
C ARG A 498 -7.16 16.41 -27.01
N GLU A 499 -7.25 17.67 -27.43
CA GLU A 499 -7.99 18.07 -28.64
C GLU A 499 -7.40 17.44 -29.91
N ARG A 500 -6.07 17.44 -30.03
CA ARG A 500 -5.33 16.81 -31.14
C ARG A 500 -5.57 15.30 -31.17
N ALA A 501 -5.43 14.62 -30.02
CA ALA A 501 -5.62 13.18 -29.89
C ALA A 501 -7.06 12.77 -30.24
N ALA A 502 -8.05 13.51 -29.75
CA ALA A 502 -9.45 13.32 -30.08
C ALA A 502 -9.73 13.51 -31.59
N ALA A 503 -9.14 14.54 -32.22
CA ALA A 503 -9.28 14.78 -33.65
C ALA A 503 -8.63 13.66 -34.51
N ALA A 504 -7.60 13.00 -33.99
CA ALA A 504 -6.91 11.88 -34.64
C ALA A 504 -7.48 10.49 -34.28
N GLY A 505 -8.41 10.40 -33.32
CA GLY A 505 -8.99 9.13 -32.86
C GLY A 505 -8.01 8.25 -32.09
N GLU A 506 -7.08 8.84 -31.35
CA GLU A 506 -6.06 8.15 -30.57
C GLU A 506 -5.99 8.68 -29.12
N GLU A 507 -5.28 7.97 -28.24
CA GLU A 507 -5.02 8.40 -26.86
C GLU A 507 -3.99 9.54 -26.81
N PRO A 508 -4.06 10.47 -25.85
CA PRO A 508 -3.09 11.58 -25.75
C PRO A 508 -1.67 11.11 -25.39
N ASP A 509 -0.65 11.71 -25.99
CA ASP A 509 0.77 11.46 -25.72
C ASP A 509 1.34 12.46 -24.71
N PHE A 510 0.94 12.30 -23.45
CA PHE A 510 1.47 13.14 -22.37
C PHE A 510 2.93 12.86 -22.03
N ALA A 511 3.45 11.67 -22.31
CA ALA A 511 4.85 11.35 -22.06
C ALA A 511 5.78 12.26 -22.88
N SER A 512 5.46 12.47 -24.17
CA SER A 512 6.21 13.39 -25.03
C SER A 512 6.15 14.86 -24.55
N LEU A 513 4.99 15.33 -24.06
CA LEU A 513 4.87 16.66 -23.48
C LEU A 513 5.73 16.80 -22.21
N VAL A 514 5.63 15.84 -21.30
CA VAL A 514 6.42 15.83 -20.06
C VAL A 514 7.93 15.79 -20.37
N HIS A 515 8.37 15.05 -21.40
CA HIS A 515 9.76 15.06 -21.88
C HIS A 515 10.20 16.43 -22.39
N SER A 516 9.32 17.17 -23.08
CA SER A 516 9.62 18.52 -23.57
C SER A 516 9.87 19.52 -22.43
N TRP A 517 9.33 19.24 -21.24
CA TRP A 517 9.55 20.01 -20.01
C TRP A 517 10.66 19.43 -19.11
N GLY A 518 11.44 18.48 -19.64
CA GLY A 518 12.59 17.90 -18.95
C GLY A 518 12.34 16.58 -18.22
N GLY A 519 11.13 16.04 -18.28
CA GLY A 519 10.83 14.67 -17.87
C GLY A 519 10.99 14.34 -16.38
N ALA A 520 10.87 13.05 -16.06
CA ALA A 520 11.17 12.48 -14.76
C ALA A 520 12.29 11.44 -14.89
N THR A 521 13.40 11.66 -14.18
CA THR A 521 14.57 10.78 -14.22
C THR A 521 14.75 10.06 -12.89
N MET A 522 14.71 8.73 -12.91
CA MET A 522 15.13 7.90 -11.79
C MET A 522 16.65 7.79 -11.77
N VAL A 523 17.29 8.15 -10.67
CA VAL A 523 18.75 8.18 -10.52
C VAL A 523 19.19 7.18 -9.45
N TYR A 524 20.09 6.28 -9.81
CA TYR A 524 20.60 5.24 -8.92
C TYR A 524 22.13 5.23 -8.84
N ARG A 525 22.65 5.05 -7.63
CA ARG A 525 24.11 5.10 -7.34
C ARG A 525 24.93 3.91 -7.84
N LYS A 526 24.27 2.85 -8.33
CA LYS A 526 24.93 1.66 -8.91
C LYS A 526 24.35 1.42 -10.30
N SER A 527 24.73 0.32 -10.94
CA SER A 527 24.08 -0.12 -12.19
C SER A 527 22.62 -0.54 -11.96
N MET A 528 21.81 -0.50 -13.02
CA MET A 528 20.44 -1.02 -13.00
C MET A 528 20.40 -2.50 -12.58
N LEU A 529 21.35 -3.31 -13.04
CA LEU A 529 21.51 -4.73 -12.67
C LEU A 529 21.71 -4.93 -11.15
N ASP A 530 22.38 -3.99 -10.49
CA ASP A 530 22.62 -3.99 -9.05
C ASP A 530 21.44 -3.37 -8.26
N SER A 531 20.36 -2.96 -8.92
CA SER A 531 19.19 -2.36 -8.27
C SER A 531 18.26 -3.42 -7.64
N PRO A 532 17.66 -3.14 -6.47
CA PRO A 532 16.65 -4.03 -5.89
C PRO A 532 15.47 -4.30 -6.82
N ALA A 533 15.05 -3.30 -7.61
CA ALA A 533 13.98 -3.48 -8.57
C ALA A 533 14.35 -4.49 -9.66
N TYR A 534 15.53 -4.39 -10.27
CA TYR A 534 15.94 -5.35 -11.30
C TYR A 534 16.05 -6.77 -10.73
N ARG A 535 16.65 -6.90 -9.55
CA ARG A 535 16.85 -8.22 -8.94
C ARG A 535 15.52 -8.84 -8.54
N LEU A 536 14.68 -8.09 -7.84
CA LEU A 536 13.48 -8.63 -7.21
C LEU A 536 12.23 -8.53 -8.09
N ASN A 537 12.11 -7.57 -8.99
CA ASN A 537 10.89 -7.24 -9.74
C ASN A 537 11.22 -6.50 -11.05
N HIS A 538 12.03 -7.11 -11.93
CA HIS A 538 12.48 -6.48 -13.17
C HIS A 538 11.30 -6.08 -14.08
N GLU A 539 10.18 -6.80 -13.99
CA GLU A 539 8.94 -6.51 -14.71
C GLU A 539 8.43 -5.09 -14.42
N GLU A 540 8.70 -4.55 -13.23
CA GLU A 540 8.32 -3.19 -12.84
C GLU A 540 9.19 -2.13 -13.54
N ILE A 541 10.45 -2.44 -13.85
CA ILE A 541 11.30 -1.54 -14.66
C ILE A 541 10.80 -1.52 -16.10
N ILE A 542 10.46 -2.69 -16.67
CA ILE A 542 9.87 -2.80 -18.02
C ILE A 542 8.63 -1.91 -18.10
N LYS A 543 7.69 -2.05 -17.15
CA LYS A 543 6.47 -1.24 -17.13
C LYS A 543 6.69 0.25 -16.91
N ALA A 544 7.72 0.63 -16.15
CA ALA A 544 8.09 2.03 -15.98
C ALA A 544 8.65 2.63 -17.28
N PHE A 545 9.47 1.87 -17.99
CA PHE A 545 9.97 2.23 -19.32
C PHE A 545 8.86 2.32 -20.37
N GLU A 546 7.86 1.46 -20.31
CA GLU A 546 6.64 1.61 -21.11
C GLU A 546 5.91 2.94 -20.79
N GLU A 547 5.97 3.48 -19.56
CA GLU A 547 5.44 4.81 -19.22
C GLU A 547 6.34 5.99 -19.62
N GLY A 548 7.51 5.71 -20.21
CA GLY A 548 8.42 6.74 -20.69
C GLY A 548 9.24 7.41 -19.60
N ILE A 549 9.48 6.77 -18.45
CA ILE A 549 10.45 7.31 -17.48
C ILE A 549 11.86 7.28 -18.07
N TRP A 550 12.74 8.14 -17.55
CA TRP A 550 14.19 8.04 -17.79
C TRP A 550 14.90 7.40 -16.60
N TYR A 551 16.01 6.71 -16.87
CA TYR A 551 16.86 6.09 -15.85
C TYR A 551 18.29 6.57 -16.03
N ALA A 552 18.93 7.01 -14.95
CA ALA A 552 20.36 7.29 -14.91
C ALA A 552 21.03 6.42 -13.83
N GLU A 553 21.97 5.57 -14.24
CA GLU A 553 22.71 4.70 -13.33
C GLU A 553 24.06 5.30 -12.92
N GLN A 554 24.67 4.73 -11.88
CA GLN A 554 26.04 5.05 -11.44
C GLN A 554 26.25 6.50 -10.97
N LEU A 555 25.22 7.11 -10.34
CA LEU A 555 25.28 8.50 -9.86
C LEU A 555 24.87 8.60 -8.39
N ALA A 556 25.75 9.14 -7.55
CA ALA A 556 25.48 9.39 -6.14
C ALA A 556 25.26 10.89 -5.90
N PRO A 557 24.16 11.33 -5.25
CA PRO A 557 23.89 12.75 -5.03
C PRO A 557 24.85 13.36 -4.00
N VAL A 558 25.31 14.58 -4.27
CA VAL A 558 26.30 15.32 -3.45
C VAL A 558 25.70 16.63 -2.91
N GLU A 559 25.07 17.42 -3.77
CA GLU A 559 24.54 18.74 -3.41
C GLU A 559 23.26 19.07 -4.19
N ALA A 560 22.24 19.58 -3.49
CA ALA A 560 21.10 20.24 -4.11
C ALA A 560 21.42 21.73 -4.32
N LEU A 561 21.34 22.18 -5.56
CA LEU A 561 21.58 23.56 -5.98
C LEU A 561 20.31 24.40 -5.78
N ARG A 562 20.49 25.62 -5.26
CA ARG A 562 19.42 26.59 -5.02
C ARG A 562 19.39 27.62 -6.15
N GLY A 563 18.20 27.85 -6.71
CA GLY A 563 17.91 28.95 -7.61
C GLY A 563 17.85 30.31 -6.90
N ALA A 564 17.57 31.37 -7.65
CA ALA A 564 17.47 32.73 -7.13
C ALA A 564 16.35 32.91 -6.08
N ASP A 565 15.28 32.12 -6.20
CA ASP A 565 14.13 32.07 -5.29
C ASP A 565 14.37 31.15 -4.06
N GLY A 566 15.55 30.52 -3.98
CA GLY A 566 15.89 29.55 -2.93
C GLY A 566 15.27 28.16 -3.12
N ALA A 567 14.55 27.89 -4.21
CA ALA A 567 14.06 26.55 -4.56
C ALA A 567 15.12 25.72 -5.29
N LEU A 568 14.83 24.43 -5.47
CA LEU A 568 15.69 23.51 -6.21
C LEU A 568 15.81 23.96 -7.70
N ASP A 569 17.04 24.02 -8.18
CA ASP A 569 17.36 24.33 -9.59
C ASP A 569 18.16 23.20 -10.28
N GLY A 570 18.85 22.37 -9.48
CA GLY A 570 19.61 21.23 -9.97
C GLY A 570 20.20 20.39 -8.85
N VAL A 571 20.79 19.26 -9.22
CA VAL A 571 21.46 18.35 -8.28
C VAL A 571 22.81 17.96 -8.86
N VAL A 572 23.85 18.10 -8.04
CA VAL A 572 25.21 17.63 -8.34
C VAL A 572 25.33 16.18 -7.90
N PHE A 573 25.85 15.35 -8.79
CA PHE A 573 26.14 13.94 -8.55
C PHE A 573 27.61 13.65 -8.77
N GLU A 574 28.14 12.69 -8.02
CA GLU A 574 29.44 12.09 -8.27
C GLU A 574 29.24 10.79 -9.06
N ARG A 575 29.94 10.64 -10.20
CA ARG A 575 29.96 9.39 -10.96
C ARG A 575 30.57 8.28 -10.13
N GLN A 576 29.93 7.12 -10.17
CA GLN A 576 30.32 5.92 -9.44
C GLN A 576 30.89 4.90 -10.41
N GLU A 577 31.89 4.15 -9.98
CA GLU A 577 32.42 3.02 -10.74
C GLU A 577 32.62 1.80 -9.83
N LYS A 578 32.72 0.62 -10.43
CA LYS A 578 32.90 -0.64 -9.70
C LYS A 578 34.38 -1.03 -9.68
N VAL A 579 35.08 -0.70 -8.59
CA VAL A 579 36.49 -1.05 -8.36
C VAL A 579 36.56 -2.24 -7.38
N GLU A 580 37.20 -3.34 -7.79
CA GLU A 580 37.34 -4.55 -6.96
C GLU A 580 35.99 -5.08 -6.43
N GLY A 581 34.93 -4.97 -7.25
CA GLY A 581 33.58 -5.41 -6.88
C GLY A 581 32.82 -4.48 -5.93
N ARG A 582 33.43 -3.36 -5.49
CA ARG A 582 32.80 -2.34 -4.66
C ARG A 582 32.55 -1.07 -5.47
N TRP A 583 31.39 -0.46 -5.27
CA TRP A 583 31.06 0.83 -5.87
C TRP A 583 31.78 1.95 -5.12
N ARG A 584 32.49 2.82 -5.85
CA ARG A 584 33.22 3.97 -5.32
C ARG A 584 33.00 5.19 -6.20
N GLY A 585 33.12 6.38 -5.59
CA GLY A 585 33.12 7.64 -6.31
C GLY A 585 34.40 7.80 -7.13
N THR A 586 34.25 8.31 -8.35
CA THR A 586 35.36 8.61 -9.28
C THR A 586 35.98 9.98 -9.03
N GLY A 587 35.33 10.84 -8.24
CA GLY A 587 35.64 12.27 -8.15
C GLY A 587 35.09 13.12 -9.30
N GLU A 588 34.57 12.51 -10.38
CA GLU A 588 33.96 13.25 -11.48
C GLU A 588 32.53 13.68 -11.11
N MET A 589 32.26 14.98 -11.23
CA MET A 589 30.97 15.58 -10.89
C MET A 589 30.14 15.85 -12.15
N VAL A 590 28.86 15.50 -12.11
CA VAL A 590 27.88 15.85 -13.14
C VAL A 590 26.68 16.55 -12.50
N THR A 591 26.11 17.52 -13.19
CA THR A 591 24.93 18.26 -12.70
C THR A 591 23.74 17.94 -13.58
N LEU A 592 22.61 17.59 -12.95
CA LEU A 592 21.33 17.42 -13.63
C LEU A 592 20.38 18.54 -13.20
N PRO A 593 19.65 19.19 -14.14
CA PRO A 593 18.64 20.16 -13.80
C PRO A 593 17.47 19.46 -13.07
N ALA A 594 16.92 20.12 -12.06
CA ALA A 594 15.79 19.60 -11.30
C ALA A 594 15.03 20.74 -10.62
N ARG A 595 13.72 20.80 -10.83
CA ARG A 595 12.81 21.67 -10.06
C ARG A 595 12.15 20.92 -8.91
N THR A 596 12.08 19.59 -9.02
CA THR A 596 11.58 18.70 -7.97
C THR A 596 12.52 17.51 -7.79
N MET A 597 12.78 17.12 -6.55
CA MET A 597 13.50 15.89 -6.24
C MET A 597 12.77 15.06 -5.20
N PHE A 598 12.63 13.77 -5.47
CA PHE A 598 12.09 12.78 -4.53
C PHE A 598 13.18 11.83 -4.06
N VAL A 599 13.25 11.58 -2.75
CA VAL A 599 14.23 10.67 -2.17
C VAL A 599 13.58 9.35 -1.77
N ALA A 600 13.93 8.26 -2.46
CA ALA A 600 13.44 6.89 -2.27
C ALA A 600 14.59 5.94 -1.82
N ALA A 601 15.25 6.28 -0.71
CA ALA A 601 16.40 5.54 -0.18
C ALA A 601 16.03 4.39 0.79
N GLY A 602 14.81 3.86 0.68
CA GLY A 602 14.27 2.82 1.56
C GLY A 602 13.64 3.35 2.85
N THR A 603 12.95 2.46 3.55
CA THR A 603 12.33 2.72 4.86
C THR A 603 12.91 1.81 5.94
N SER A 604 12.86 2.26 7.19
CA SER A 604 13.21 1.48 8.38
C SER A 604 11.94 0.97 9.08
N PRO A 605 12.02 -0.16 9.80
CA PRO A 605 10.95 -0.66 10.64
C PRO A 605 10.42 0.40 11.60
N ASN A 606 9.11 0.41 11.83
CA ASN A 606 8.49 1.33 12.75
C ASN A 606 8.64 0.85 14.20
N VAL A 607 9.73 1.26 14.84
CA VAL A 607 10.05 0.99 16.25
C VAL A 607 9.81 2.23 17.12
N ILE A 608 8.88 3.11 16.71
CA ILE A 608 8.71 4.43 17.31
C ILE A 608 8.31 4.36 18.79
N TYR A 609 7.58 3.31 19.20
CA TYR A 609 7.15 3.17 20.59
C TYR A 609 8.35 3.12 21.55
N GLU A 610 9.38 2.33 21.23
CA GLU A 610 10.61 2.26 22.04
C GLU A 610 11.36 3.60 22.07
N ARG A 611 11.31 4.37 20.98
CA ARG A 611 11.97 5.69 20.93
C ARG A 611 11.26 6.73 21.79
N GLU A 612 9.93 6.67 21.86
CA GLU A 612 9.11 7.58 22.67
C GLU A 612 9.03 7.14 24.14
N TYR A 613 9.14 5.84 24.40
CA TYR A 613 9.14 5.22 25.73
C TYR A 613 10.35 4.29 25.90
N PRO A 614 11.58 4.83 26.06
CA PRO A 614 12.79 4.02 26.16
C PRO A 614 12.76 3.03 27.32
N GLY A 615 13.23 1.81 27.08
CA GLY A 615 13.25 0.70 28.04
C GLY A 615 12.01 -0.19 28.00
N THR A 616 11.11 -0.01 27.01
CA THR A 616 9.91 -0.84 26.86
C THR A 616 10.24 -2.19 26.22
N PHE A 617 11.08 -2.16 25.19
CA PHE A 617 11.48 -3.31 24.38
C PHE A 617 13.01 -3.38 24.25
N GLU A 618 13.56 -4.60 24.29
CA GLU A 618 14.93 -4.84 23.87
C GLU A 618 15.01 -4.73 22.34
N MET A 619 16.04 -4.06 21.85
CA MET A 619 16.35 -3.92 20.43
C MET A 619 17.40 -4.95 20.02
N ASP A 620 17.44 -5.29 18.73
CA ASP A 620 18.51 -6.13 18.20
C ASP A 620 19.88 -5.45 18.29
N GLU A 621 20.95 -6.19 18.00
CA GLU A 621 22.34 -5.69 18.07
C GLU A 621 22.62 -4.48 17.16
N TRP A 622 21.73 -4.20 16.20
CA TRP A 622 21.83 -3.11 15.22
C TRP A 622 20.89 -1.92 15.51
N ASP A 623 20.11 -1.96 16.61
CA ASP A 623 19.08 -0.98 16.96
C ASP A 623 18.06 -0.73 15.81
N GLN A 624 17.77 -1.77 15.04
CA GLN A 624 16.93 -1.70 13.84
C GLN A 624 15.56 -2.33 14.05
N PHE A 625 15.51 -3.50 14.69
CA PHE A 625 14.29 -4.25 14.95
C PHE A 625 14.11 -4.50 16.45
N PHE A 626 12.87 -4.81 16.87
CA PHE A 626 12.67 -5.41 18.19
C PHE A 626 13.39 -6.75 18.25
N ARG A 627 14.09 -6.99 19.37
CA ARG A 627 14.77 -8.26 19.62
C ARG A 627 13.75 -9.41 19.63
N ARG A 628 14.11 -10.53 19.02
CA ARG A 628 13.20 -11.63 18.72
C ARG A 628 13.12 -12.64 19.86
N TYR A 629 11.91 -12.95 20.30
CA TYR A 629 11.62 -13.98 21.30
C TYR A 629 10.54 -14.95 20.82
N ARG A 630 10.58 -16.15 21.41
CA ARG A 630 9.51 -17.14 21.37
C ARG A 630 8.97 -17.38 22.77
N VAL A 631 7.75 -17.89 22.85
CA VAL A 631 7.16 -18.32 24.11
C VAL A 631 7.29 -19.83 24.24
N GLU A 632 7.82 -20.28 25.37
CA GLU A 632 7.80 -21.68 25.78
C GLU A 632 6.82 -21.86 26.94
N THR A 633 5.98 -22.90 26.87
CA THR A 633 5.01 -23.21 27.91
C THR A 633 5.66 -24.07 28.99
N ALA A 634 5.89 -23.50 30.17
CA ALA A 634 6.34 -24.24 31.36
C ALA A 634 5.15 -24.50 32.31
N GLU A 635 5.33 -25.38 33.31
CA GLU A 635 4.29 -25.63 34.34
C GLU A 635 3.84 -24.35 35.06
N SER A 636 4.75 -23.38 35.21
CA SER A 636 4.52 -22.07 35.83
C SER A 636 3.86 -21.04 34.92
N GLY A 637 3.58 -21.39 33.65
CA GLY A 637 3.03 -20.47 32.65
C GLY A 637 3.98 -20.17 31.48
N PRO A 638 3.54 -19.36 30.51
CA PRO A 638 4.34 -18.96 29.35
C PRO A 638 5.59 -18.15 29.77
N ARG A 639 6.73 -18.42 29.13
CA ARG A 639 7.99 -17.71 29.33
C ARG A 639 8.63 -17.33 28.01
N LEU A 640 9.18 -16.12 27.92
CA LEU A 640 9.98 -15.67 26.77
C LEU A 640 11.39 -16.27 26.78
N VAL A 641 11.80 -16.76 25.61
CA VAL A 641 13.15 -17.25 25.32
C VAL A 641 13.67 -16.54 24.07
N PRO A 642 14.90 -15.98 24.08
CA PRO A 642 15.50 -15.38 22.89
C PRO A 642 15.53 -16.37 21.72
N ASP A 643 15.25 -15.89 20.52
CA ASP A 643 15.19 -16.71 19.31
C ASP A 643 16.10 -16.14 18.21
N GLU A 644 17.33 -15.71 18.49
CA GLU A 644 18.14 -14.93 17.53
C GLU A 644 18.76 -15.79 16.41
N ASP A 645 19.14 -17.03 16.69
CA ASP A 645 19.91 -17.89 15.77
C ASP A 645 19.06 -18.89 14.97
N SER A 646 17.74 -18.82 15.10
CA SER A 646 16.86 -19.79 14.46
C SER A 646 16.77 -19.57 12.94
N GLU A 647 17.28 -20.55 12.18
CA GLU A 647 17.02 -20.73 10.74
C GLU A 647 15.64 -21.35 10.47
N ASP A 648 14.79 -21.48 11.50
CA ASP A 648 13.44 -22.03 11.38
C ASP A 648 12.62 -21.23 10.36
N ARG A 649 11.81 -21.94 9.58
CA ARG A 649 10.87 -21.35 8.64
C ARG A 649 9.82 -20.50 9.37
N LYS A 650 9.57 -20.78 10.67
CA LYS A 650 8.57 -20.11 11.50
C LYS A 650 9.20 -19.49 12.76
N PRO A 651 9.88 -18.34 12.63
CA PRO A 651 10.53 -17.68 13.76
C PRO A 651 9.53 -17.20 14.82
N GLY A 652 10.04 -17.00 16.05
CA GLY A 652 9.30 -16.41 17.17
C GLY A 652 8.85 -14.99 16.86
N VAL A 653 7.63 -14.63 17.28
CA VAL A 653 7.00 -13.34 16.95
C VAL A 653 6.86 -12.40 18.14
N PHE A 654 7.53 -12.66 19.27
CA PHE A 654 7.39 -11.87 20.49
C PHE A 654 8.53 -10.89 20.68
N THR A 655 8.17 -9.72 21.21
CA THR A 655 9.13 -8.75 21.75
C THR A 655 9.64 -9.21 23.12
N SER A 656 10.52 -8.44 23.77
CA SER A 656 10.96 -8.71 25.15
C SER A 656 9.91 -8.36 26.22
N TYR A 657 8.77 -7.78 25.85
CA TYR A 657 7.79 -7.30 26.83
C TYR A 657 7.19 -8.46 27.62
N ASN A 658 7.38 -8.42 28.95
CA ASN A 658 6.85 -9.41 29.90
C ASN A 658 6.53 -8.72 31.23
N GLN A 659 5.33 -8.16 31.35
CA GLN A 659 4.86 -7.52 32.58
C GLN A 659 3.50 -8.08 32.99
N GLY A 660 3.38 -8.54 34.23
CA GLY A 660 2.11 -9.07 34.77
C GLY A 660 1.58 -10.31 34.02
N GLY A 661 2.46 -11.10 33.39
CA GLY A 661 2.06 -12.25 32.56
C GLY A 661 1.49 -11.87 31.19
N ARG A 662 1.63 -10.61 30.76
CA ARG A 662 1.24 -10.14 29.42
C ARG A 662 2.44 -10.05 28.49
N PHE A 663 2.19 -10.36 27.22
CA PHE A 663 3.20 -10.40 26.17
C PHE A 663 2.76 -9.53 25.00
N ILE A 664 3.73 -9.08 24.20
CA ILE A 664 3.47 -8.29 22.98
C ILE A 664 4.20 -8.93 21.81
N SER A 665 3.48 -9.13 20.71
CA SER A 665 4.03 -9.68 19.47
C SER A 665 4.13 -8.63 18.35
N TYR A 666 4.90 -8.92 17.32
CA TYR A 666 5.15 -8.02 16.20
C TYR A 666 5.27 -8.76 14.86
N PHE A 667 4.81 -8.12 13.78
CA PHE A 667 4.53 -8.77 12.49
C PHE A 667 4.89 -7.90 11.28
N GLY A 668 4.91 -8.50 10.10
CA GLY A 668 5.12 -7.81 8.84
C GLY A 668 6.53 -7.22 8.72
N ASP A 669 6.62 -6.01 8.16
CA ASP A 669 7.89 -5.30 8.00
C ASP A 669 8.53 -4.89 9.34
N ASN A 670 7.80 -4.99 10.47
CA ASN A 670 8.42 -4.85 11.79
C ASN A 670 9.29 -6.06 12.16
N HIS A 671 9.15 -7.20 11.46
CA HIS A 671 9.85 -8.43 11.78
C HIS A 671 10.90 -8.76 10.70
N PRO A 672 12.19 -8.96 11.06
CA PRO A 672 13.27 -9.05 10.09
C PRO A 672 13.13 -10.22 9.10
N ALA A 673 12.58 -11.35 9.53
CA ALA A 673 12.37 -12.52 8.65
C ALA A 673 11.27 -12.32 7.60
N TYR A 674 10.34 -11.39 7.83
CA TYR A 674 9.15 -11.19 7.00
C TYR A 674 9.14 -9.84 6.26
N ALA A 675 10.16 -9.01 6.48
CA ALA A 675 10.24 -7.69 5.87
C ALA A 675 10.45 -7.75 4.34
N GLY A 676 9.78 -6.83 3.63
CA GLY A 676 10.12 -6.43 2.28
C GLY A 676 9.08 -6.71 1.19
N ASN A 677 8.04 -7.51 1.44
CA ASN A 677 6.90 -7.63 0.51
C ASN A 677 5.58 -8.00 1.21
N VAL A 678 4.47 -7.75 0.51
CA VAL A 678 3.10 -7.97 1.01
C VAL A 678 2.87 -9.42 1.43
N VAL A 679 3.34 -10.39 0.64
CA VAL A 679 3.10 -11.82 0.87
C VAL A 679 3.81 -12.32 2.11
N LYS A 680 5.06 -11.90 2.34
CA LYS A 680 5.82 -12.20 3.55
C LYS A 680 5.18 -11.56 4.78
N ALA A 681 4.63 -10.35 4.64
CA ALA A 681 3.88 -9.73 5.72
C ALA A 681 2.61 -10.53 6.08
N MET A 682 1.86 -11.03 5.10
CA MET A 682 0.74 -11.95 5.35
C MET A 682 1.21 -13.28 5.94
N ALA A 683 2.33 -13.84 5.48
CA ALA A 683 2.92 -15.07 6.01
C ALA A 683 3.30 -14.93 7.49
N SER A 684 3.80 -13.76 7.92
CA SER A 684 4.10 -13.50 9.33
C SER A 684 2.88 -13.69 10.24
N ALA A 685 1.70 -13.29 9.79
CA ALA A 685 0.46 -13.45 10.53
C ALA A 685 0.02 -14.92 10.55
N ARG A 686 0.06 -15.60 9.40
CA ARG A 686 -0.24 -17.04 9.29
C ARG A 686 0.66 -17.90 10.17
N ASP A 687 1.94 -17.58 10.25
CA ASP A 687 2.91 -18.36 11.03
C ASP A 687 2.95 -17.97 12.51
N GLY A 688 2.61 -16.73 12.85
CA GLY A 688 2.66 -16.25 14.23
C GLY A 688 1.33 -16.32 15.00
N TYR A 689 0.16 -16.35 14.35
CA TYR A 689 -1.11 -16.47 15.09
C TYR A 689 -1.19 -17.70 16.02
N PRO A 690 -0.66 -18.90 15.67
CA PRO A 690 -0.72 -20.05 16.57
C PRO A 690 0.09 -19.81 17.85
N GLN A 691 1.15 -18.99 17.77
CA GLN A 691 1.97 -18.64 18.92
C GLN A 691 1.21 -17.73 19.90
N ILE A 692 0.32 -16.85 19.39
CA ILE A 692 -0.60 -16.07 20.24
C ILE A 692 -1.65 -16.99 20.87
N VAL A 693 -2.26 -17.90 20.08
CA VAL A 693 -3.26 -18.84 20.59
C VAL A 693 -2.71 -19.68 21.75
N ALA A 694 -1.45 -20.13 21.64
CA ALA A 694 -0.76 -20.92 22.65
C ALA A 694 -0.65 -20.21 24.02
N LEU A 695 -0.64 -18.87 24.07
CA LEU A 695 -0.64 -18.11 25.32
C LEU A 695 -1.89 -18.38 26.16
N PHE A 696 -3.03 -18.59 25.49
CA PHE A 696 -4.34 -18.65 26.13
C PHE A 696 -4.96 -20.05 26.13
N GLU A 697 -4.29 -21.06 25.55
CA GLU A 697 -4.80 -22.42 25.37
C GLU A 697 -5.31 -23.04 26.70
N ARG A 698 -4.58 -22.82 27.79
CA ARG A 698 -4.97 -23.32 29.13
C ARG A 698 -6.24 -22.65 29.67
N GLU A 699 -6.45 -21.38 29.39
CA GLU A 699 -7.64 -20.64 29.81
C GLU A 699 -8.84 -21.01 28.93
N ILE A 700 -8.64 -21.04 27.61
CA ILE A 700 -9.67 -21.36 26.61
C ILE A 700 -10.19 -22.79 26.81
N SER A 701 -9.31 -23.77 27.06
CA SER A 701 -9.70 -25.17 27.28
C SER A 701 -10.54 -25.41 28.53
N ARG A 702 -10.61 -24.43 29.45
CA ARG A 702 -11.38 -24.50 30.70
C ARG A 702 -12.70 -23.73 30.63
N LEU A 703 -13.03 -23.11 29.50
CA LEU A 703 -14.25 -22.34 29.34
C LEU A 703 -15.48 -23.25 29.42
N ASP A 704 -16.49 -22.79 30.17
CA ASP A 704 -17.81 -23.40 30.17
C ASP A 704 -18.61 -22.90 28.96
N PRO A 705 -19.10 -23.80 28.07
CA PRO A 705 -20.00 -23.45 26.98
C PRO A 705 -21.26 -22.69 27.44
N ALA A 706 -21.76 -22.94 28.65
CA ALA A 706 -22.96 -22.27 29.17
C ALA A 706 -22.73 -20.76 29.41
N GLY A 707 -21.48 -20.32 29.57
CA GLY A 707 -21.12 -18.91 29.74
C GLY A 707 -20.98 -18.11 28.44
N GLN A 708 -21.41 -18.63 27.29
CA GLN A 708 -21.22 -17.95 26.00
C GLN A 708 -21.95 -16.60 25.94
N ASP A 709 -23.20 -16.54 26.39
CA ASP A 709 -24.00 -15.31 26.32
C ASP A 709 -23.39 -14.17 27.14
N GLU A 710 -22.76 -14.48 28.27
CA GLU A 710 -22.01 -13.51 29.09
C GLU A 710 -20.77 -12.99 28.36
N ARG A 711 -20.02 -13.88 27.69
CA ARG A 711 -18.88 -13.46 26.86
C ARG A 711 -19.34 -12.54 25.72
N GLU A 712 -20.42 -12.90 25.04
CA GLU A 712 -21.01 -12.07 23.97
C GLU A 712 -21.49 -10.71 24.48
N LEU A 713 -22.00 -10.63 25.71
CA LEU A 713 -22.33 -9.35 26.35
C LEU A 713 -21.07 -8.51 26.62
N CYS A 714 -20.04 -9.10 27.23
CA CYS A 714 -18.77 -8.42 27.50
C CYS A 714 -18.13 -7.85 26.22
N TRP A 715 -18.21 -8.57 25.09
CA TRP A 715 -17.75 -8.07 23.81
C TRP A 715 -18.53 -6.84 23.34
N ARG A 716 -19.86 -6.86 23.43
CA ARG A 716 -20.71 -5.73 23.03
C ARG A 716 -20.41 -4.50 23.87
N GLU A 717 -20.30 -4.64 25.19
CA GLU A 717 -19.96 -3.55 26.10
C GLU A 717 -18.55 -2.98 25.82
N LEU A 718 -17.58 -3.83 25.51
CA LEU A 718 -16.25 -3.39 25.09
C LEU A 718 -16.33 -2.58 23.78
N ALA A 719 -17.03 -3.08 22.78
CA ALA A 719 -17.17 -2.42 21.48
C ALA A 719 -17.85 -1.06 21.60
N GLU A 720 -18.96 -0.97 22.32
CA GLU A 720 -19.69 0.29 22.57
C GLU A 720 -18.80 1.32 23.28
N ARG A 721 -18.09 0.89 24.34
CA ARG A 721 -17.13 1.76 25.04
C ARG A 721 -16.03 2.27 24.11
N LEU A 722 -15.48 1.42 23.25
CA LEU A 722 -14.42 1.82 22.32
C LEU A 722 -14.94 2.76 21.23
N ASP A 723 -16.17 2.57 20.75
CA ASP A 723 -16.81 3.49 19.80
C ASP A 723 -16.96 4.89 20.41
N GLU A 724 -17.31 5.01 21.69
CA GLU A 724 -17.38 6.29 22.40
C GLU A 724 -15.99 6.93 22.64
N GLU A 725 -14.99 6.12 22.94
CA GLU A 725 -13.64 6.55 23.32
C GLU A 725 -12.77 6.96 22.13
N LEU A 726 -12.93 6.26 20.99
CA LEU A 726 -12.01 6.30 19.86
C LEU A 726 -12.58 6.92 18.59
N VAL A 727 -13.87 7.32 18.56
CA VAL A 727 -14.48 8.00 17.41
C VAL A 727 -14.72 9.48 17.72
N PRO A 728 -13.84 10.39 17.24
CA PRO A 728 -14.00 11.81 17.47
C PRO A 728 -15.21 12.38 16.73
N ARG A 729 -15.91 13.32 17.38
CA ARG A 729 -17.04 14.04 16.80
C ARG A 729 -16.91 15.53 17.06
N VAL A 730 -17.36 16.34 16.10
CA VAL A 730 -17.47 17.79 16.29
C VAL A 730 -18.53 18.07 17.36
N GLU A 731 -18.18 18.85 18.37
CA GLU A 731 -19.10 19.33 19.40
C GLU A 731 -19.67 20.69 19.00
N GLU A 732 -18.79 21.64 18.67
CA GLU A 732 -19.14 23.01 18.30
C GLU A 732 -18.05 23.56 17.36
N VAL A 733 -18.44 24.41 16.40
CA VAL A 733 -17.52 25.25 15.65
C VAL A 733 -17.85 26.70 15.95
N ARG A 734 -16.89 27.44 16.51
CA ARG A 734 -17.06 28.84 16.93
C ARG A 734 -16.21 29.76 16.08
N ARG A 735 -16.82 30.72 15.40
CA ARG A 735 -16.08 31.76 14.68
C ARG A 735 -15.58 32.82 15.66
N LEU A 736 -14.27 33.02 15.71
CA LEU A 736 -13.61 34.00 16.57
C LEU A 736 -13.33 35.31 15.85
N THR A 737 -12.94 35.23 14.57
CA THR A 737 -12.70 36.38 13.69
C THR A 737 -13.16 36.06 12.26
N PRO A 738 -13.11 37.01 11.30
CA PRO A 738 -13.41 36.70 9.90
C PRO A 738 -12.56 35.57 9.29
N THR A 739 -11.39 35.26 9.85
CA THR A 739 -10.47 34.25 9.32
C THR A 739 -10.07 33.17 10.34
N ILE A 740 -10.60 33.20 11.56
CA ILE A 740 -10.24 32.25 12.63
C ILE A 740 -11.49 31.58 13.19
N VAL A 741 -11.45 30.25 13.26
CA VAL A 741 -12.45 29.42 13.92
C VAL A 741 -11.81 28.56 15.00
N GLU A 742 -12.55 28.31 16.07
CA GLU A 742 -12.24 27.30 17.08
C GLU A 742 -13.14 26.08 16.85
N VAL A 743 -12.53 24.91 16.72
CA VAL A 743 -13.24 23.64 16.55
C VAL A 743 -13.15 22.86 17.85
N PHE A 744 -14.28 22.70 18.53
CA PHE A 744 -14.43 21.82 19.69
C PHE A 744 -14.77 20.41 19.23
N VAL A 745 -14.03 19.45 19.76
CA VAL A 745 -14.13 18.04 19.39
C VAL A 745 -14.31 17.21 20.66
N ARG A 746 -15.35 16.36 20.67
CA ARG A 746 -15.46 15.28 21.64
C ARG A 746 -14.57 14.13 21.18
N ALA A 747 -13.44 13.96 21.86
CA ALA A 747 -12.43 12.93 21.61
C ALA A 747 -11.84 12.46 22.96
N PRO A 748 -12.57 11.61 23.72
CA PRO A 748 -12.26 11.34 25.12
C PRO A 748 -10.84 10.85 25.38
N ARG A 749 -10.35 9.90 24.56
CA ARG A 749 -9.00 9.37 24.75
C ARG A 749 -7.91 10.37 24.39
N ALA A 750 -8.06 11.06 23.26
CA ALA A 750 -7.13 12.08 22.80
C ALA A 750 -7.02 13.26 23.80
N ALA A 751 -8.16 13.71 24.35
CA ALA A 751 -8.21 14.79 25.34
C ALA A 751 -7.50 14.42 26.65
N ARG A 752 -7.69 13.19 27.16
CA ARG A 752 -7.04 12.72 28.40
C ARG A 752 -5.54 12.52 28.27
N ARG A 753 -5.04 12.19 27.08
CA ARG A 753 -3.61 11.98 26.83
C ARG A 753 -2.86 13.24 26.44
N PHE A 754 -3.56 14.33 26.12
CA PHE A 754 -2.93 15.59 25.73
C PHE A 754 -2.03 16.17 26.82
N ARG A 755 -0.83 16.58 26.42
CA ARG A 755 0.05 17.45 27.21
C ARG A 755 0.34 18.74 26.43
N PRO A 756 0.50 19.88 27.10
CA PRO A 756 0.77 21.16 26.44
C PRO A 756 1.96 21.10 25.48
N GLY A 757 1.81 21.74 24.32
CA GLY A 757 2.81 21.74 23.24
C GLY A 757 2.67 20.59 22.24
N GLN A 758 1.76 19.64 22.46
CA GLN A 758 1.47 18.58 21.50
C GLN A 758 0.45 19.00 20.44
N PHE A 759 0.40 18.23 19.35
CA PHE A 759 -0.41 18.52 18.17
C PHE A 759 -1.36 17.36 17.85
N PHE A 760 -2.45 17.70 17.17
CA PHE A 760 -3.40 16.76 16.58
C PHE A 760 -3.41 16.92 15.06
N ARG A 761 -3.63 15.82 14.34
CA ARG A 761 -3.97 15.85 12.93
C ARG A 761 -5.48 15.80 12.79
N LEU A 762 -6.08 16.93 12.40
CA LEU A 762 -7.51 17.08 12.20
C LEU A 762 -7.85 16.85 10.73
N GLN A 763 -8.87 16.04 10.44
CA GLN A 763 -9.29 15.72 9.07
C GLN A 763 -10.76 15.30 9.00
N SER A 764 -11.44 15.55 7.88
CA SER A 764 -12.76 15.01 7.57
C SER A 764 -12.70 13.71 6.74
N PHE A 765 -13.80 12.96 6.74
CA PHE A 765 -14.00 11.79 5.90
C PHE A 765 -14.42 12.20 4.48
N GLU A 766 -13.85 11.55 3.45
CA GLU A 766 -14.23 11.77 2.05
C GLU A 766 -15.63 11.19 1.80
N SER A 767 -15.93 10.01 2.34
CA SER A 767 -17.22 9.34 2.13
C SER A 767 -18.42 10.10 2.74
N LEU A 768 -18.14 11.05 3.65
CA LEU A 768 -19.14 11.90 4.30
C LEU A 768 -19.06 13.37 3.86
N ALA A 769 -18.14 13.71 2.95
CA ALA A 769 -17.96 15.08 2.49
C ALA A 769 -19.09 15.48 1.53
N PRO A 770 -19.62 16.71 1.62
CA PRO A 770 -20.55 17.20 0.62
C PRO A 770 -19.84 17.35 -0.73
N VAL A 771 -20.54 16.99 -1.80
CA VAL A 771 -20.07 17.16 -3.18
C VAL A 771 -20.80 18.35 -3.79
N TYR A 772 -20.05 19.29 -4.36
CA TYR A 772 -20.57 20.47 -5.06
C TYR A 772 -19.92 20.56 -6.44
N ASP A 773 -20.71 20.63 -7.51
CA ASP A 773 -20.25 20.66 -8.90
C ASP A 773 -19.16 19.61 -9.20
N GLY A 774 -19.38 18.36 -8.76
CA GLY A 774 -18.44 17.24 -8.94
C GLY A 774 -17.17 17.30 -8.08
N THR A 775 -17.04 18.28 -7.19
CA THR A 775 -15.91 18.44 -6.26
C THR A 775 -16.30 18.01 -4.84
N ALA A 776 -15.57 17.07 -4.26
CA ALA A 776 -15.74 16.66 -2.88
C ALA A 776 -15.06 17.68 -1.94
N LEU A 777 -15.82 18.26 -1.01
CA LEU A 777 -15.32 19.20 0.00
C LEU A 777 -14.76 18.44 1.21
N ALA A 778 -13.77 17.60 0.95
CA ALA A 778 -13.01 16.91 1.98
C ALA A 778 -11.76 17.72 2.35
N SER A 779 -11.42 17.70 3.64
CA SER A 779 -10.22 18.35 4.15
C SER A 779 -9.03 17.41 4.15
N GLU A 780 -7.87 17.95 3.86
CA GLU A 780 -6.59 17.29 4.09
C GLU A 780 -6.29 17.21 5.59
N GLY A 781 -5.35 16.36 5.98
CA GLY A 781 -4.90 16.29 7.37
C GLY A 781 -4.16 17.54 7.77
N MET A 782 -4.72 18.32 8.70
CA MET A 782 -4.11 19.54 9.22
C MET A 782 -3.46 19.28 10.57
N ALA A 783 -2.16 19.58 10.68
CA ALA A 783 -1.48 19.58 11.97
C ALA A 783 -1.86 20.84 12.75
N LEU A 784 -2.65 20.68 13.81
CA LEU A 784 -3.16 21.75 14.63
C LEU A 784 -2.73 21.54 16.07
N THR A 785 -2.36 22.63 16.75
CA THR A 785 -1.99 22.55 18.17
C THR A 785 -3.25 22.46 19.02
N GLY A 786 -3.23 21.66 20.08
CA GLY A 786 -4.30 21.69 21.08
C GLY A 786 -4.31 23.02 21.81
N ALA A 787 -5.40 23.79 21.67
CA ALA A 787 -5.55 25.08 22.32
C ALA A 787 -6.07 24.93 23.75
N TRP A 788 -7.02 24.01 23.95
CA TRP A 788 -7.63 23.71 25.23
C TRP A 788 -8.09 22.25 25.29
N VAL A 789 -8.15 21.70 26.51
CA VAL A 789 -8.71 20.37 26.78
C VAL A 789 -9.52 20.36 28.08
N ASP A 790 -10.56 19.54 28.12
CA ASP A 790 -11.27 19.10 29.32
C ASP A 790 -11.22 17.56 29.36
N PRO A 791 -10.26 17.00 30.12
CA PRO A 791 -10.08 15.55 30.22
C PRO A 791 -11.29 14.81 30.80
N GLU A 792 -12.08 15.46 31.66
CA GLU A 792 -13.23 14.82 32.33
C GLU A 792 -14.42 14.69 31.37
N LYS A 793 -14.69 15.74 30.58
CA LYS A 793 -15.74 15.71 29.54
C LYS A 793 -15.29 15.05 28.24
N GLY A 794 -13.99 14.80 28.09
CA GLY A 794 -13.40 14.27 26.87
C GLY A 794 -13.41 15.25 25.71
N LEU A 795 -13.31 16.56 25.99
CA LEU A 795 -13.34 17.61 24.98
C LEU A 795 -11.92 18.15 24.73
N LEU A 796 -11.64 18.49 23.49
CA LEU A 796 -10.48 19.28 23.10
C LEU A 796 -10.90 20.36 22.11
N SER A 797 -10.15 21.47 22.06
CA SER A 797 -10.32 22.49 21.03
C SER A 797 -9.03 22.74 20.25
N THR A 798 -9.21 23.08 18.98
CA THR A 798 -8.13 23.51 18.09
C THR A 798 -8.50 24.85 17.46
N ILE A 799 -7.51 25.71 17.28
CA ILE A 799 -7.67 27.01 16.61
C ILE A 799 -7.19 26.87 15.16
N VAL A 800 -8.07 27.21 14.22
CA VAL A 800 -7.83 27.09 12.78
C VAL A 800 -7.83 28.48 12.15
N LEU A 801 -6.76 28.80 11.43
CA LEU A 801 -6.69 29.98 10.56
C LEU A 801 -7.03 29.58 9.13
N GLU A 802 -7.99 30.29 8.54
CA GLU A 802 -8.52 30.06 7.21
C GLU A 802 -7.57 30.56 6.11
N MET A 803 -6.53 29.78 5.84
CA MET A 803 -5.50 30.07 4.83
C MET A 803 -5.80 29.42 3.47
N GLY A 804 -6.37 28.22 3.48
CA GLY A 804 -6.63 27.40 2.28
C GLY A 804 -7.94 26.63 2.33
N GLY A 805 -8.17 25.79 1.33
CA GLY A 805 -9.40 25.00 1.17
C GLY A 805 -9.74 24.17 2.40
N SER A 806 -8.81 23.34 2.86
CA SER A 806 -8.98 22.47 4.03
C SER A 806 -9.35 23.23 5.32
N SER A 807 -8.64 24.33 5.61
CA SER A 807 -8.91 25.16 6.80
C SER A 807 -10.25 25.91 6.75
N ARG A 808 -10.69 26.34 5.55
CA ARG A 808 -11.98 27.02 5.37
C ARG A 808 -13.16 26.08 5.56
N GLN A 809 -13.00 24.80 5.20
CA GLN A 809 -14.03 23.79 5.39
C GLN A 809 -14.31 23.49 6.87
N CYS A 810 -13.36 23.71 7.79
CA CYS A 810 -13.62 23.53 9.23
C CYS A 810 -14.82 24.36 9.71
N ALA A 811 -15.01 25.56 9.14
CA ALA A 811 -16.13 26.44 9.46
C ALA A 811 -17.51 25.86 9.07
N THR A 812 -17.55 24.87 8.18
CA THR A 812 -18.80 24.28 7.67
C THR A 812 -19.15 22.96 8.36
N TRP A 813 -18.32 22.47 9.28
CA TRP A 813 -18.59 21.23 10.00
C TRP A 813 -19.71 21.40 11.02
N ARG A 814 -20.49 20.33 11.23
CA ARG A 814 -21.70 20.36 12.05
C ARG A 814 -21.51 19.57 13.36
N PRO A 815 -22.15 19.96 14.47
CA PRO A 815 -22.22 19.15 15.67
C PRO A 815 -22.64 17.71 15.38
N GLY A 816 -21.99 16.74 16.03
CA GLY A 816 -22.20 15.29 15.84
C GLY A 816 -21.48 14.68 14.64
N GLN A 817 -20.96 15.49 13.71
CA GLN A 817 -20.23 15.01 12.54
C GLN A 817 -18.97 14.25 12.96
N PRO A 818 -18.78 12.99 12.51
CA PRO A 818 -17.55 12.26 12.80
C PRO A 818 -16.38 12.87 12.01
N ILE A 819 -15.24 12.97 12.67
CA ILE A 819 -13.99 13.49 12.11
C ILE A 819 -12.81 12.68 12.65
N VAL A 820 -11.64 12.86 12.05
CA VAL A 820 -10.38 12.34 12.58
C VAL A 820 -9.72 13.42 13.43
N ALA A 821 -9.35 13.07 14.65
CA ALA A 821 -8.51 13.87 15.54
C ALA A 821 -7.34 13.01 16.02
N MET A 822 -6.41 12.70 15.10
CA MET A 822 -5.32 11.78 15.39
C MET A 822 -4.26 12.46 16.27
N GLY A 823 -4.05 11.92 17.47
CA GLY A 823 -3.07 12.42 18.43
C GLY A 823 -3.44 12.12 19.88
N PRO A 824 -2.71 12.67 20.84
CA PRO A 824 -1.67 13.69 20.66
C PRO A 824 -0.39 13.15 19.98
N THR A 825 0.34 14.07 19.35
CA THR A 825 1.63 13.82 18.67
C THR A 825 2.65 14.89 19.04
N GLY A 826 3.93 14.58 18.86
CA GLY A 826 5.03 15.48 19.23
C GLY A 826 5.42 15.37 20.70
N ALA A 827 6.60 15.89 21.01
CA ALA A 827 7.08 15.97 22.38
C ALA A 827 6.32 17.08 23.14
N PRO A 828 5.86 16.82 24.38
CA PRO A 828 5.28 17.87 25.20
C PRO A 828 6.31 18.95 25.52
N THR A 829 5.84 20.17 25.76
CA THR A 829 6.70 21.25 26.26
C THR A 829 7.21 20.90 27.66
N GLU A 830 8.50 21.14 27.89
CA GLU A 830 9.09 21.01 29.22
C GLU A 830 8.48 22.06 30.17
N ILE A 831 7.90 21.60 31.27
CA ILE A 831 7.31 22.44 32.31
C ILE A 831 8.24 22.39 33.52
N PRO A 832 8.94 23.48 33.90
CA PRO A 832 9.83 23.50 35.04
C PRO A 832 9.08 23.23 36.36
N ASP A 833 9.77 22.56 37.27
CA ASP A 833 9.36 22.44 38.67
C ASP A 833 9.35 23.84 39.31
N GLY A 834 8.26 24.15 40.03
CA GLY A 834 7.84 25.51 40.42
C GLY A 834 8.89 26.47 40.99
N GLY A 835 8.49 27.75 41.11
CA GLY A 835 9.35 28.81 41.65
C GLY A 835 10.17 29.57 40.59
N GLN A 836 10.04 29.22 39.30
CA GLN A 836 10.64 30.00 38.22
C GLN A 836 9.72 31.13 37.75
N THR A 837 10.31 32.18 37.16
CA THR A 837 9.58 33.17 36.38
C THR A 837 9.78 32.89 34.90
N VAL A 838 8.71 32.52 34.19
CA VAL A 838 8.73 32.11 32.79
C VAL A 838 8.06 33.18 31.93
N LEU A 839 8.74 33.65 30.89
CA LEU A 839 8.20 34.57 29.90
C LEU A 839 7.72 33.80 28.67
N LEU A 840 6.42 33.86 28.38
CA LEU A 840 5.83 33.33 27.15
C LEU A 840 5.71 34.46 26.13
N LEU A 841 6.41 34.33 25.00
CA LEU A 841 6.45 35.31 23.90
C LEU A 841 5.72 34.75 22.68
N GLY A 842 4.51 35.25 22.39
CA GLY A 842 3.64 34.73 21.34
C GLY A 842 3.30 35.77 20.28
N GLY A 843 3.04 35.31 19.05
CA GLY A 843 2.58 36.16 17.95
C GLY A 843 1.51 35.45 17.12
N GLY A 844 0.44 36.16 16.76
CA GLY A 844 -0.65 35.63 15.92
C GLY A 844 -1.27 34.35 16.50
N LEU A 845 -1.30 33.27 15.71
CA LEU A 845 -1.76 31.94 16.15
C LEU A 845 -0.91 31.33 17.27
N GLY A 846 0.36 31.71 17.37
CA GLY A 846 1.26 31.21 18.42
C GLY A 846 0.75 31.54 19.84
N ASN A 847 -0.08 32.57 19.98
CA ASN A 847 -0.74 32.91 21.23
C ASN A 847 -1.71 31.81 21.72
N ALA A 848 -2.37 31.08 20.81
CA ALA A 848 -3.32 30.03 21.17
C ALA A 848 -2.66 28.88 21.94
N VAL A 849 -1.45 28.49 21.52
CA VAL A 849 -0.67 27.40 22.13
C VAL A 849 -0.24 27.75 23.56
N GLN A 850 0.02 29.03 23.80
CA GLN A 850 0.54 29.49 25.09
C GLN A 850 -0.49 29.45 26.21
N PHE A 851 -1.79 29.35 25.91
CA PHE A 851 -2.81 29.19 26.95
C PHE A 851 -2.63 27.88 27.70
N SER A 852 -2.48 26.76 26.99
CA SER A 852 -2.29 25.44 27.62
C SER A 852 -0.93 25.34 28.33
N ILE A 853 0.13 25.89 27.73
CA ILE A 853 1.48 25.93 28.34
C ILE A 853 1.46 26.81 29.60
N GLY A 854 0.95 28.04 29.50
CA GLY A 854 0.90 28.98 30.61
C GLY A 854 0.05 28.49 31.78
N LYS A 855 -1.07 27.81 31.50
CA LYS A 855 -1.86 27.14 32.53
C LYS A 855 -1.03 26.06 33.24
N ALA A 856 -0.39 25.15 32.51
CA ALA A 856 0.42 24.09 33.12
C ALA A 856 1.61 24.64 33.92
N MET A 857 2.28 25.68 33.43
CA MET A 857 3.35 26.38 34.15
C MET A 857 2.86 26.95 35.49
N ARG A 858 1.68 27.61 35.49
CA ARG A 858 1.07 28.15 36.71
C ARG A 858 0.62 27.06 37.67
N ASP A 859 0.00 26.00 37.16
CA ASP A 859 -0.47 24.86 37.96
C ASP A 859 0.73 24.14 38.62
N ASN A 860 1.92 24.17 38.00
CA ASN A 860 3.18 23.68 38.59
C ASN A 860 3.91 24.71 39.48
N GLY A 861 3.27 25.83 39.85
CA GLY A 861 3.81 26.81 40.80
C GLY A 861 4.78 27.84 40.21
N ASN A 862 4.82 28.03 38.90
CA ASN A 862 5.65 29.06 38.25
C ASN A 862 4.94 30.41 38.12
N ARG A 863 5.71 31.50 38.15
CA ARG A 863 5.24 32.84 37.79
C ARG A 863 5.31 33.00 36.28
N VAL A 864 4.15 33.06 35.62
CA VAL A 864 4.09 33.27 34.16
C VAL A 864 3.94 34.75 33.84
N VAL A 865 4.84 35.27 33.01
CA VAL A 865 4.72 36.56 32.33
C VAL A 865 4.31 36.28 30.90
N TYR A 866 3.18 36.84 30.47
CA TYR A 866 2.61 36.59 29.15
C TYR A 866 2.75 37.84 28.28
N PHE A 867 3.39 37.69 27.11
CA PHE A 867 3.55 38.74 26.12
C PHE A 867 2.97 38.26 24.78
N ALA A 868 1.81 38.82 24.42
CA ALA A 868 1.16 38.53 23.15
C ALA A 868 1.32 39.70 22.19
N ALA A 869 1.87 39.41 21.02
CA ALA A 869 1.84 40.30 19.87
C ALA A 869 0.64 39.95 18.98
N TYR A 870 -0.13 40.96 18.61
CA TYR A 870 -1.20 40.88 17.62
C TYR A 870 -0.74 41.69 16.40
N LYS A 871 -0.99 41.16 15.19
CA LYS A 871 -0.71 41.85 13.92
C LYS A 871 -2.02 42.20 13.26
#